data_AF-Q7QIQ6-F1
#
_entry.id   AF-Q7QIQ6-F1
#
_cell.length_a   1.000
_cell.length_b   1.000
_cell.length_c   1.000
_cell.angle_alpha   90.00
_cell.angle_beta   90.00
_cell.angle_gamma   90.00
#
_symmetry.space_group_name_H-M   'P 1'
#
loop_
_entity.id
_entity.type
_entity.pdbx_description
1 polymer ?
#
loop_
_entity_poly.entity_id
_entity_poly.type
_entity_poly.pdbx_seq_one_letter_code
_entity_poly.pdbx_strand_id
1 'polypeptide(L)'
;MKSPCRAAAGWLVLLLSSCCLGYVIATEWAAAVTTDNGILFFDSNWRKISSAAHQYSRISAFAYDEVLGKLYFADLDHPEYRLFALDYDDTDELHKVTKLLPKSAQTAYISGMAFDHLERRLYWTEKGTRSVYYVAIDELLSSTRSAAAAANGTAAAAATAVEATTSAPPPSSSSPVQLVATVQPDHELAGLAIDECRRHLYWTNCYPKTSNIVRAAMNGTVLNVHEEQVYLPKGITVDHYRNRLYWVEKKYGRRYTIESADLEVNDQRTLQTGLDRLPADIAVKNDYIYWTDQENNEIYEMSKEPNAPSRTVYRGEHPSAVILRANLLLEHQRNNPDCRSVVDRILENMQNSKPASVLQQETQQQGQLTVCLNNGTVNHHTNTCLCQPAFGGKLCEIDLCNNYCAQGSCRIGRDNRPRCDCDRRYEGDRCDRNRCDGFCLNGGRCQFSNGTAGRTEEEMGDRTCLCESTGYSGARCENPICGTDYCYNGECYVEEGKRPKCRCKAGYRGERCEEYSCNNYCLNGGHCTLGNETTVPECECGEEFAGQRCEIAVRLCSTYNEDPQWQQYCLGISKTLPLMEPKVTYCKESFNRTVVYTSLCFTVSFALLLAVVLVVSRMMKPPRPRITKKMVVTPMTSRPPTTQCEITIENCCNMNVCETPCFDTKLLKKSKKEDKQFLLEDIEDVGGSYRKLPNCGDGTAERK
;
A
#
# COMPACT_ATOMS: atom_id res chain seq x y z
N MET A 1 -56.75 -67.83 -29.81
CA MET A 1 -57.77 -67.89 -28.74
C MET A 1 -58.03 -66.47 -28.26
N LYS A 2 -59.26 -66.00 -28.40
CA LYS A 2 -59.70 -64.63 -28.09
C LYS A 2 -60.02 -64.51 -26.60
N SER A 3 -59.46 -63.52 -25.91
CA SER A 3 -60.06 -62.93 -24.71
C SER A 3 -59.48 -61.51 -24.48
N PRO A 4 -60.26 -60.57 -23.93
CA PRO A 4 -60.48 -59.31 -24.63
C PRO A 4 -59.92 -58.06 -23.95
N CYS A 5 -59.62 -57.07 -24.79
CA CYS A 5 -59.54 -55.66 -24.43
C CYS A 5 -60.85 -55.18 -23.79
N ARG A 6 -60.80 -54.63 -22.57
CA ARG A 6 -61.67 -53.56 -22.06
C ARG A 6 -61.29 -53.21 -20.62
N ALA A 7 -60.71 -52.02 -20.42
CA ALA A 7 -61.11 -51.07 -19.38
C ALA A 7 -60.23 -49.82 -19.52
N ALA A 8 -60.85 -48.75 -19.99
CA ALA A 8 -60.32 -47.41 -20.04
C ALA A 8 -60.51 -46.69 -18.69
N ALA A 9 -59.85 -45.54 -18.57
CA ALA A 9 -60.12 -44.45 -17.63
C ALA A 9 -59.51 -44.55 -16.21
N GLY A 10 -58.24 -44.20 -16.13
CA GLY A 10 -57.63 -43.45 -15.03
C GLY A 10 -56.41 -42.74 -15.64
N TRP A 11 -55.75 -41.82 -14.95
CA TRP A 11 -54.57 -41.08 -15.44
C TRP A 11 -54.90 -39.85 -16.29
N LEU A 12 -55.62 -38.88 -15.70
CA LEU A 12 -55.67 -37.52 -16.20
C LEU A 12 -55.63 -36.50 -15.05
N VAL A 13 -54.60 -36.57 -14.21
CA VAL A 13 -54.20 -35.51 -13.29
C VAL A 13 -52.68 -35.62 -13.10
N LEU A 14 -51.89 -34.76 -13.76
CA LEU A 14 -50.53 -34.32 -13.40
C LEU A 14 -49.84 -33.52 -14.53
N LEU A 15 -50.59 -32.63 -15.20
CA LEU A 15 -49.99 -31.57 -16.03
C LEU A 15 -50.24 -30.22 -15.35
N LEU A 16 -49.77 -30.08 -14.11
CA LEU A 16 -49.40 -28.77 -13.57
C LEU A 16 -48.08 -28.38 -14.26
N SER A 17 -48.22 -28.00 -15.52
CA SER A 17 -47.20 -27.30 -16.29
C SER A 17 -46.79 -26.07 -15.50
N SER A 18 -45.64 -26.19 -14.84
CA SER A 18 -44.69 -25.15 -14.49
C SER A 18 -45.02 -23.80 -15.13
N CYS A 19 -45.90 -23.03 -14.48
CA CYS A 19 -45.81 -21.59 -14.55
C CYS A 19 -44.48 -21.26 -13.89
N CYS A 20 -43.40 -21.32 -14.69
CA CYS A 20 -42.26 -20.47 -14.49
C CYS A 20 -42.82 -19.05 -14.59
N LEU A 21 -43.38 -18.57 -13.48
CA LEU A 21 -43.42 -17.16 -13.16
C LEU A 21 -41.99 -16.72 -13.38
N GLY A 22 -41.75 -16.13 -14.55
CA GLY A 22 -40.47 -15.53 -14.85
C GLY A 22 -40.24 -14.56 -13.73
N TYR A 23 -39.31 -14.91 -12.84
CA TYR A 23 -38.70 -13.94 -11.96
C TYR A 23 -38.03 -12.96 -12.91
N VAL A 24 -38.75 -11.90 -13.27
CA VAL A 24 -38.12 -10.68 -13.76
C VAL A 24 -37.34 -10.20 -12.56
N ILE A 25 -36.09 -10.61 -12.48
CA ILE A 25 -35.17 -10.15 -11.46
C ILE A 25 -35.04 -8.66 -11.76
N ALA A 26 -35.70 -7.81 -10.96
CA ALA A 26 -35.49 -6.37 -11.02
C ALA A 26 -33.97 -6.13 -10.96
N THR A 27 -33.42 -5.60 -12.06
CA THR A 27 -32.00 -5.31 -12.17
C THR A 27 -31.76 -3.98 -11.50
N GLU A 28 -31.52 -4.03 -10.20
CA GLU A 28 -31.13 -2.85 -9.44
C GLU A 28 -29.87 -2.20 -10.03
N TRP A 29 -29.93 -0.89 -10.24
CA TRP A 29 -28.79 -0.11 -10.69
C TRP A 29 -27.71 0.00 -9.60
N ALA A 30 -26.46 0.09 -10.03
CA ALA A 30 -25.27 0.21 -9.18
C ALA A 30 -24.57 1.58 -9.35
N ALA A 31 -24.78 2.27 -10.46
CA ALA A 31 -24.30 3.63 -10.67
C ALA A 31 -25.35 4.50 -11.39
N ALA A 32 -25.40 5.78 -11.04
CA ALA A 32 -26.22 6.78 -11.69
C ALA A 32 -25.33 7.94 -12.14
N VAL A 33 -25.49 8.40 -13.37
CA VAL A 33 -24.66 9.44 -13.99
C VAL A 33 -25.55 10.51 -14.59
N THR A 34 -25.22 11.78 -14.34
CA THR A 34 -25.89 12.91 -14.98
C THR A 34 -25.18 13.27 -16.29
N THR A 35 -25.96 13.61 -17.30
CA THR A 35 -25.51 14.01 -18.65
C THR A 35 -26.32 15.21 -19.12
N ASP A 36 -25.96 15.80 -20.24
CA ASP A 36 -26.74 16.87 -20.88
C ASP A 36 -28.16 16.43 -21.31
N ASN A 37 -28.38 15.11 -21.43
CA ASN A 37 -29.64 14.52 -21.90
C ASN A 37 -30.43 13.78 -20.80
N GLY A 38 -30.09 14.05 -19.53
CA GLY A 38 -30.75 13.47 -18.36
C GLY A 38 -29.85 12.56 -17.53
N ILE A 39 -30.45 11.60 -16.85
CA ILE A 39 -29.78 10.70 -15.90
C ILE A 39 -29.72 9.29 -16.48
N LEU A 40 -28.55 8.68 -16.48
CA LEU A 40 -28.31 7.32 -16.93
C LEU A 40 -28.07 6.39 -15.74
N PHE A 41 -28.65 5.20 -15.78
CA PHE A 41 -28.47 4.18 -14.76
C PHE A 41 -27.71 2.98 -15.32
N PHE A 42 -26.76 2.46 -14.53
CA PHE A 42 -25.87 1.38 -14.92
C PHE A 42 -25.86 0.25 -13.90
N ASP A 43 -25.61 -0.96 -14.38
CA ASP A 43 -25.34 -2.13 -13.53
C ASP A 43 -23.92 -2.09 -12.94
N SER A 44 -23.56 -3.11 -12.17
CA SER A 44 -22.22 -3.24 -11.56
C SER A 44 -21.08 -3.41 -12.59
N ASN A 45 -21.41 -3.73 -13.84
CA ASN A 45 -20.47 -3.89 -14.95
C ASN A 45 -20.48 -2.69 -15.90
N TRP A 46 -21.07 -1.55 -15.49
CA TRP A 46 -21.20 -0.34 -16.30
C TRP A 46 -22.01 -0.53 -17.60
N ARG A 47 -22.96 -1.47 -17.62
CA ARG A 47 -23.93 -1.61 -18.71
C ARG A 47 -25.14 -0.75 -18.40
N LYS A 48 -25.55 0.08 -19.36
CA LYS A 48 -26.75 0.92 -19.22
C LYS A 48 -27.98 0.03 -19.04
N ILE A 49 -28.72 0.25 -17.95
CA ILE A 49 -29.98 -0.43 -17.65
C ILE A 49 -31.16 0.42 -18.16
N SER A 50 -31.17 1.70 -17.78
CA SER A 50 -32.29 2.62 -18.01
C SER A 50 -31.79 4.07 -18.07
N SER A 51 -32.72 4.99 -18.34
CA SER A 51 -32.46 6.43 -18.30
C SER A 51 -33.70 7.21 -17.92
N ALA A 52 -33.51 8.35 -17.29
CA ALA A 52 -34.56 9.19 -16.74
C ALA A 52 -34.27 10.68 -16.96
N ALA A 53 -35.23 11.53 -16.61
CA ALA A 53 -35.02 12.98 -16.54
C ALA A 53 -34.59 13.62 -17.88
N HIS A 54 -35.08 13.11 -19.00
CA HIS A 54 -34.74 13.59 -20.36
C HIS A 54 -35.18 15.03 -20.69
N GLN A 55 -36.09 15.59 -19.90
CA GLN A 55 -36.56 16.96 -20.04
C GLN A 55 -35.66 18.00 -19.34
N TYR A 56 -34.59 17.57 -18.68
CA TYR A 56 -33.66 18.42 -17.93
C TYR A 56 -32.30 18.40 -18.62
N SER A 57 -31.74 19.58 -18.88
CA SER A 57 -30.57 19.73 -19.76
C SER A 57 -29.29 20.17 -19.05
N ARG A 58 -29.37 20.84 -17.88
CA ARG A 58 -28.19 21.37 -17.19
C ARG A 58 -28.17 20.96 -15.73
N ILE A 59 -28.05 19.65 -15.53
CA ILE A 59 -27.91 19.06 -14.21
C ILE A 59 -26.53 19.41 -13.64
N SER A 60 -26.51 20.26 -12.62
CA SER A 60 -25.31 20.88 -12.08
C SER A 60 -24.79 20.24 -10.80
N ALA A 61 -25.67 19.59 -10.05
CA ALA A 61 -25.35 18.91 -8.81
C ALA A 61 -26.26 17.71 -8.60
N PHE A 62 -25.77 16.74 -7.83
CA PHE A 62 -26.41 15.44 -7.67
C PHE A 62 -26.14 14.87 -6.28
N ALA A 63 -27.16 14.29 -5.65
CA ALA A 63 -27.05 13.63 -4.35
C ALA A 63 -28.03 12.44 -4.27
N TYR A 64 -27.78 11.51 -3.36
CA TYR A 64 -28.58 10.29 -3.22
C TYR A 64 -28.91 10.02 -1.76
N ASP A 65 -30.15 9.62 -1.51
CA ASP A 65 -30.63 9.13 -0.24
C ASP A 65 -30.77 7.61 -0.30
N GLU A 66 -29.80 6.92 0.30
CA GLU A 66 -29.77 5.45 0.35
C GLU A 66 -30.94 4.85 1.13
N VAL A 67 -31.56 5.62 2.05
CA VAL A 67 -32.66 5.14 2.90
C VAL A 67 -33.95 5.08 2.10
N LEU A 68 -34.27 6.13 1.34
CA LEU A 68 -35.50 6.19 0.54
C LEU A 68 -35.32 5.73 -0.91
N GLY A 69 -34.09 5.51 -1.38
CA GLY A 69 -33.82 5.21 -2.79
C GLY A 69 -34.11 6.39 -3.73
N LYS A 70 -34.02 7.63 -3.22
CA LYS A 70 -34.34 8.86 -3.97
C LYS A 70 -33.08 9.58 -4.41
N LEU A 71 -33.08 10.04 -5.66
CA LEU A 71 -32.03 10.90 -6.19
C LEU A 71 -32.47 12.36 -6.17
N TYR A 72 -31.60 13.25 -5.71
CA TYR A 72 -31.83 14.69 -5.75
C TYR A 72 -30.89 15.32 -6.76
N PHE A 73 -31.42 16.17 -7.62
CA PHE A 73 -30.64 16.82 -8.66
C PHE A 73 -31.08 18.28 -8.85
N ALA A 74 -30.13 19.10 -9.32
CA ALA A 74 -30.36 20.51 -9.58
C ALA A 74 -30.25 20.84 -11.07
N ASP A 75 -31.32 21.32 -11.70
CA ASP A 75 -31.31 21.77 -13.10
C ASP A 75 -31.31 23.31 -13.17
N LEU A 76 -30.27 23.87 -13.79
CA LEU A 76 -30.08 25.31 -13.92
C LEU A 76 -30.89 25.93 -15.07
N ASP A 77 -31.33 25.14 -16.05
CA ASP A 77 -32.04 25.64 -17.23
C ASP A 77 -33.57 25.65 -17.06
N HIS A 78 -34.11 24.88 -16.09
CA HIS A 78 -35.55 24.91 -15.80
C HIS A 78 -36.03 26.34 -15.42
N PRO A 79 -37.16 26.82 -15.94
CA PRO A 79 -37.58 28.23 -15.76
C PRO A 79 -37.96 28.59 -14.33
N GLU A 80 -38.71 27.72 -13.65
CA GLU A 80 -39.33 28.03 -12.34
C GLU A 80 -38.70 27.32 -11.14
N TYR A 81 -38.17 26.11 -11.33
CA TYR A 81 -37.63 25.27 -10.28
C TYR A 81 -36.14 25.04 -10.46
N ARG A 82 -35.47 24.66 -9.38
CA ARG A 82 -34.04 24.35 -9.37
C ARG A 82 -33.79 22.97 -8.83
N LEU A 83 -34.46 22.58 -7.75
CA LEU A 83 -34.23 21.31 -7.08
C LEU A 83 -35.38 20.33 -7.30
N PHE A 84 -35.04 19.09 -7.63
CA PHE A 84 -35.96 18.01 -7.93
C PHE A 84 -35.58 16.75 -7.18
N ALA A 85 -36.58 15.90 -6.90
CA ALA A 85 -36.39 14.53 -6.42
C ALA A 85 -36.86 13.55 -7.48
N LEU A 86 -36.08 12.54 -7.77
CA LEU A 86 -36.39 11.44 -8.66
C LEU A 86 -36.59 10.17 -7.85
N ASP A 87 -37.77 9.58 -8.00
CA ASP A 87 -38.10 8.22 -7.57
C ASP A 87 -37.78 7.26 -8.70
N TYR A 88 -36.77 6.43 -8.49
CA TYR A 88 -36.41 5.40 -9.44
C TYR A 88 -37.42 4.25 -9.36
N ASP A 89 -38.00 3.92 -10.51
CA ASP A 89 -38.94 2.80 -10.67
C ASP A 89 -38.52 2.02 -11.90
N ASP A 90 -38.11 0.76 -11.72
CA ASP A 90 -37.72 -0.14 -12.81
C ASP A 90 -38.87 -0.45 -13.77
N THR A 91 -40.12 -0.26 -13.33
CA THR A 91 -41.33 -0.60 -14.09
C THR A 91 -41.89 0.57 -14.89
N ASP A 92 -41.53 1.80 -14.52
CA ASP A 92 -42.00 3.03 -15.17
C ASP A 92 -40.84 3.73 -15.89
N GLU A 93 -40.86 3.69 -17.23
CA GLU A 93 -39.84 4.33 -18.07
C GLU A 93 -39.70 5.83 -17.84
N LEU A 94 -40.76 6.51 -17.38
CA LEU A 94 -40.72 7.96 -17.18
C LEU A 94 -40.11 8.34 -15.84
N HIS A 95 -40.19 7.45 -14.85
CA HIS A 95 -39.83 7.66 -13.45
C HIS A 95 -40.55 8.88 -12.83
N LYS A 96 -40.84 8.84 -11.52
CA LYS A 96 -41.57 9.95 -10.89
C LYS A 96 -40.62 11.05 -10.46
N VAL A 97 -40.75 12.24 -11.04
CA VAL A 97 -39.98 13.43 -10.65
C VAL A 97 -40.86 14.43 -9.89
N THR A 98 -40.44 14.79 -8.67
CA THR A 98 -41.12 15.76 -7.80
C THR A 98 -40.34 17.07 -7.77
N LYS A 99 -41.04 18.19 -7.97
CA LYS A 99 -40.49 19.55 -7.86
C LYS A 99 -40.37 19.93 -6.38
N LEU A 100 -39.17 20.27 -5.91
CA LEU A 100 -38.93 20.55 -4.49
C LEU A 100 -38.80 22.04 -4.19
N LEU A 101 -37.82 22.72 -4.78
CA LEU A 101 -37.55 24.13 -4.50
C LEU A 101 -37.59 24.97 -5.77
N PRO A 102 -38.29 26.13 -5.74
CA PRO A 102 -38.30 27.07 -6.84
C PRO A 102 -36.93 27.74 -7.02
N LYS A 103 -36.75 28.37 -8.16
CA LYS A 103 -35.62 29.27 -8.44
C LYS A 103 -35.70 30.47 -7.50
N SER A 104 -34.64 30.69 -6.74
CA SER A 104 -34.47 31.85 -5.86
C SER A 104 -32.99 32.23 -5.81
N ALA A 105 -32.64 33.32 -5.12
CA ALA A 105 -31.24 33.67 -4.90
C ALA A 105 -30.45 32.54 -4.19
N GLN A 106 -31.12 31.73 -3.37
CA GLN A 106 -30.51 30.64 -2.60
C GLN A 106 -30.34 29.33 -3.40
N THR A 107 -30.91 29.26 -4.61
CA THR A 107 -30.91 28.07 -5.47
C THR A 107 -30.48 28.36 -6.91
N ALA A 108 -30.09 29.60 -7.23
CA ALA A 108 -29.93 30.06 -8.61
C ALA A 108 -28.84 29.30 -9.39
N TYR A 109 -27.69 29.09 -8.75
CA TYR A 109 -26.46 28.49 -9.30
C TYR A 109 -25.87 27.47 -8.32
N ILE A 110 -26.62 26.37 -8.12
CA ILE A 110 -26.16 25.24 -7.32
C ILE A 110 -24.99 24.55 -8.05
N SER A 111 -23.94 24.17 -7.31
CA SER A 111 -22.72 23.56 -7.90
C SER A 111 -22.28 22.23 -7.29
N GLY A 112 -22.75 21.92 -6.09
CA GLY A 112 -22.43 20.70 -5.38
C GLY A 112 -23.53 20.40 -4.37
N MET A 113 -23.80 19.12 -4.14
CA MET A 113 -24.82 18.66 -3.22
C MET A 113 -24.36 17.42 -2.46
N ALA A 114 -24.80 17.29 -1.22
CA ALA A 114 -24.57 16.11 -0.39
C ALA A 114 -25.80 15.87 0.49
N PHE A 115 -26.10 14.61 0.78
CA PHE A 115 -27.26 14.22 1.58
C PHE A 115 -26.83 13.67 2.93
N ASP A 116 -27.46 14.13 4.01
CA ASP A 116 -27.25 13.66 5.37
C ASP A 116 -28.35 12.68 5.76
N HIS A 117 -28.00 11.40 5.75
CA HIS A 117 -28.93 10.29 6.03
C HIS A 117 -29.44 10.27 7.47
N LEU A 118 -28.67 10.80 8.43
CA LEU A 118 -29.01 10.77 9.85
C LEU A 118 -30.09 11.79 10.20
N GLU A 119 -29.89 13.05 9.78
CA GLU A 119 -30.80 14.15 10.08
C GLU A 119 -31.76 14.47 8.93
N ARG A 120 -31.68 13.71 7.83
CA ARG A 120 -32.54 13.82 6.63
C ARG A 120 -32.51 15.22 6.03
N ARG A 121 -31.29 15.74 5.86
CA ARG A 121 -31.00 17.08 5.33
C ARG A 121 -30.27 16.99 4.01
N LEU A 122 -30.70 17.78 3.04
CA LEU A 122 -29.96 17.97 1.79
C LEU A 122 -29.16 19.27 1.89
N TYR A 123 -27.85 19.18 1.72
CA TYR A 123 -26.94 20.31 1.71
C TYR A 123 -26.52 20.64 0.27
N TRP A 124 -26.28 21.93 0.00
CA TRP A 124 -25.76 22.36 -1.29
C TRP A 124 -24.88 23.60 -1.21
N THR A 125 -24.01 23.75 -2.20
CA THR A 125 -23.21 24.95 -2.43
C THR A 125 -23.88 25.82 -3.50
N GLU A 126 -23.98 27.12 -3.23
CA GLU A 126 -24.54 28.11 -4.15
C GLU A 126 -23.47 29.14 -4.52
N LYS A 127 -23.20 29.28 -5.83
CA LYS A 127 -22.09 30.11 -6.33
C LYS A 127 -22.37 31.61 -6.29
N GLY A 128 -23.60 32.05 -6.53
CA GLY A 128 -23.97 33.47 -6.59
C GLY A 128 -23.91 34.17 -5.23
N THR A 129 -24.53 33.58 -4.21
CA THR A 129 -24.54 34.03 -2.81
C THR A 129 -23.32 33.54 -2.03
N ARG A 130 -22.48 32.68 -2.63
CA ARG A 130 -21.25 32.14 -2.04
C ARG A 130 -21.51 31.49 -0.69
N SER A 131 -22.57 30.70 -0.62
CA SER A 131 -23.06 30.17 0.63
C SER A 131 -23.36 28.68 0.53
N VAL A 132 -23.24 28.00 1.66
CA VAL A 132 -23.68 26.63 1.84
C VAL A 132 -25.04 26.70 2.55
N TYR A 133 -26.01 25.97 2.02
CA TYR A 133 -27.36 25.90 2.56
C TYR A 133 -27.75 24.45 2.85
N TYR A 134 -28.80 24.27 3.63
CA TYR A 134 -29.48 23.00 3.73
C TYR A 134 -31.00 23.15 3.83
N VAL A 135 -31.70 22.04 3.61
CA VAL A 135 -33.13 21.91 3.89
C VAL A 135 -33.45 20.55 4.49
N ALA A 136 -34.42 20.51 5.41
CA ALA A 136 -34.99 19.25 5.90
C ALA A 136 -35.93 18.67 4.83
N ILE A 137 -35.61 17.48 4.32
CA ILE A 137 -36.27 16.97 3.11
C ILE A 137 -37.66 16.40 3.37
N ASP A 138 -37.90 15.84 4.56
CA ASP A 138 -39.15 15.16 4.88
C ASP A 138 -40.32 16.15 5.00
N GLU A 139 -40.06 17.37 5.46
CA GLU A 139 -41.04 18.47 5.49
C GLU A 139 -41.46 18.89 4.06
N LEU A 140 -40.51 18.97 3.13
CA LEU A 140 -40.80 19.27 1.72
C LEU A 140 -41.57 18.13 1.04
N LEU A 141 -41.17 16.87 1.27
CA LEU A 141 -41.84 15.71 0.66
C LEU A 141 -43.26 15.51 1.21
N SER A 142 -43.51 15.81 2.48
CA SER A 142 -44.85 15.76 3.06
C SER A 142 -45.76 16.88 2.54
N SER A 143 -45.24 18.10 2.39
CA SER A 143 -45.99 19.25 1.83
C SER A 143 -46.39 19.05 0.36
N THR A 144 -45.52 18.42 -0.43
CA THR A 144 -45.81 18.12 -1.85
C THR A 144 -46.84 16.99 -1.98
N ARG A 145 -46.83 16.00 -1.07
CA ARG A 145 -47.86 14.96 -1.00
C ARG A 145 -49.24 15.52 -0.64
N SER A 146 -49.33 16.45 0.32
CA SER A 146 -50.61 17.06 0.69
C SER A 146 -51.17 17.95 -0.43
N ALA A 147 -50.31 18.71 -1.12
CA ALA A 147 -50.71 19.49 -2.30
C ALA A 147 -51.22 18.61 -3.44
N ALA A 148 -50.55 17.49 -3.73
CA ALA A 148 -50.99 16.53 -4.75
C ALA A 148 -52.30 15.84 -4.37
N ALA A 149 -52.47 15.46 -3.09
CA ALA A 149 -53.72 14.88 -2.59
C ALA A 149 -54.89 15.87 -2.64
N ALA A 150 -54.65 17.14 -2.32
CA ALA A 150 -55.66 18.20 -2.41
C ALA A 150 -56.09 18.44 -3.87
N ALA A 151 -55.14 18.48 -4.81
CA ALA A 151 -55.44 18.61 -6.23
C ALA A 151 -56.27 17.44 -6.76
N ASN A 152 -55.93 16.20 -6.38
CA ASN A 152 -56.69 15.01 -6.76
C ASN A 152 -58.08 14.95 -6.08
N GLY A 153 -58.21 15.44 -4.85
CA GLY A 153 -59.49 15.54 -4.15
C GLY A 153 -60.44 16.55 -4.79
N THR A 154 -59.92 17.64 -5.34
CA THR A 154 -60.73 18.63 -6.07
C THR A 154 -61.17 18.15 -7.45
N ALA A 155 -60.49 17.17 -8.06
CA ALA A 155 -60.91 16.58 -9.33
C ALA A 155 -62.18 15.70 -9.21
N ALA A 156 -62.59 15.32 -7.99
CA ALA A 156 -63.82 14.56 -7.77
C ALA A 156 -65.05 15.43 -7.42
N ALA A 157 -64.90 16.74 -7.22
CA ALA A 157 -66.02 17.60 -6.83
C ALA A 157 -65.84 19.06 -7.28
N ALA A 158 -65.87 19.31 -8.59
CA ALA A 158 -66.07 20.66 -9.11
C ALA A 158 -66.62 20.64 -10.54
N ALA A 159 -67.94 20.41 -10.66
CA ALA A 159 -68.71 20.82 -11.82
C ALA A 159 -69.67 21.94 -11.37
N THR A 160 -69.11 23.12 -11.06
CA THR A 160 -69.82 24.41 -11.08
C THR A 160 -68.80 25.53 -10.95
N ALA A 161 -68.90 26.44 -11.90
CA ALA A 161 -67.91 27.45 -12.21
C ALA A 161 -68.22 28.81 -11.54
N VAL A 162 -67.18 29.65 -11.57
CA VAL A 162 -67.17 31.12 -11.54
C VAL A 162 -67.33 31.78 -10.16
N GLU A 163 -66.21 32.25 -9.60
CA GLU A 163 -65.88 33.69 -9.54
C GLU A 163 -64.42 33.87 -9.10
N ALA A 164 -63.65 34.57 -9.94
CA ALA A 164 -62.23 34.81 -9.77
C ALA A 164 -62.01 36.02 -8.86
N THR A 165 -61.85 35.77 -7.57
CA THR A 165 -61.38 36.79 -6.61
C THR A 165 -59.87 36.66 -6.48
N THR A 166 -59.15 37.61 -7.09
CA THR A 166 -57.72 37.84 -6.93
C THR A 166 -57.39 38.13 -5.46
N SER A 167 -57.02 37.10 -4.70
CA SER A 167 -56.38 37.24 -3.40
C SER A 167 -54.86 37.21 -3.57
N ALA A 168 -54.21 38.25 -3.06
CA ALA A 168 -52.76 38.37 -3.01
C ALA A 168 -52.15 37.21 -2.21
N PRO A 169 -50.94 36.73 -2.58
CA PRO A 169 -50.34 35.55 -1.97
C PRO A 169 -50.06 35.79 -0.47
N PRO A 170 -50.24 34.75 0.37
CA PRO A 170 -50.12 34.85 1.82
C PRO A 170 -48.70 35.25 2.24
N PRO A 171 -48.56 35.93 3.39
CA PRO A 171 -47.32 36.58 3.80
C PRO A 171 -46.26 35.55 4.19
N SER A 172 -45.11 35.62 3.50
CA SER A 172 -43.78 35.16 3.90
C SER A 172 -43.74 34.07 4.98
N SER A 173 -44.04 32.82 4.60
CA SER A 173 -43.54 31.68 5.35
C SER A 173 -42.01 31.75 5.35
N SER A 174 -41.37 31.56 6.51
CA SER A 174 -39.92 31.47 6.60
C SER A 174 -39.41 30.46 5.56
N SER A 175 -38.44 30.86 4.73
CA SER A 175 -37.84 29.97 3.73
C SER A 175 -37.39 28.66 4.42
N PRO A 176 -37.72 27.47 3.88
CA PRO A 176 -37.36 26.21 4.51
C PRO A 176 -35.84 26.01 4.57
N VAL A 177 -35.11 26.31 3.49
CA VAL A 177 -34.17 27.44 3.44
C VAL A 177 -33.21 27.77 4.59
N GLN A 178 -32.37 26.86 5.12
CA GLN A 178 -31.40 27.23 6.19
C GLN A 178 -29.98 27.52 5.67
N LEU A 179 -29.36 28.60 6.19
CA LEU A 179 -27.96 28.96 5.90
C LEU A 179 -27.01 28.21 6.84
N VAL A 180 -25.95 27.63 6.28
CA VAL A 180 -24.86 26.98 7.04
C VAL A 180 -23.68 27.94 7.19
N ALA A 181 -23.16 28.43 6.07
CA ALA A 181 -21.97 29.27 6.04
C ALA A 181 -21.97 30.15 4.79
N THR A 182 -21.30 31.30 4.85
CA THR A 182 -21.03 32.18 3.72
C THR A 182 -19.53 32.38 3.61
N VAL A 183 -18.96 32.18 2.42
CA VAL A 183 -17.53 32.33 2.16
C VAL A 183 -17.20 33.73 1.64
N GLN A 184 -15.90 34.06 1.60
CA GLN A 184 -15.43 35.39 1.20
C GLN A 184 -15.71 35.66 -0.30
N PRO A 185 -15.75 36.94 -0.74
CA PRO A 185 -16.10 37.31 -2.11
C PRO A 185 -15.19 36.74 -3.20
N ASP A 186 -13.93 36.47 -2.84
CA ASP A 186 -12.89 35.89 -3.68
C ASP A 186 -12.85 34.35 -3.59
N HIS A 187 -13.93 33.72 -3.15
CA HIS A 187 -14.10 32.27 -3.15
C HIS A 187 -15.25 31.89 -4.10
N GLU A 188 -15.11 30.74 -4.78
CA GLU A 188 -16.11 30.14 -5.64
C GLU A 188 -16.33 28.69 -5.20
N LEU A 189 -17.51 28.41 -4.65
CA LEU A 189 -17.84 27.05 -4.19
C LEU A 189 -18.07 26.11 -5.37
N ALA A 190 -17.65 24.86 -5.24
CA ALA A 190 -17.91 23.80 -6.21
C ALA A 190 -18.45 22.55 -5.52
N GLY A 191 -17.64 21.49 -5.39
CA GLY A 191 -18.03 20.23 -4.77
C GLY A 191 -18.31 20.36 -3.28
N LEU A 192 -19.14 19.44 -2.78
CA LEU A 192 -19.54 19.31 -1.39
C LEU A 192 -19.60 17.83 -1.04
N ALA A 193 -18.99 17.45 0.07
CA ALA A 193 -19.07 16.12 0.64
C ALA A 193 -19.39 16.20 2.13
N ILE A 194 -19.94 15.12 2.67
CA ILE A 194 -20.30 14.98 4.07
C ILE A 194 -19.62 13.74 4.65
N ASP A 195 -19.12 13.85 5.88
CA ASP A 195 -18.77 12.70 6.72
C ASP A 195 -19.85 12.57 7.79
N GLU A 196 -20.80 11.64 7.59
CA GLU A 196 -21.88 11.45 8.56
C GLU A 196 -21.39 10.85 9.87
N CYS A 197 -20.31 10.07 9.84
CA CYS A 197 -19.76 9.40 11.01
C CYS A 197 -19.18 10.40 12.01
N ARG A 198 -18.49 11.43 11.50
CA ARG A 198 -17.86 12.47 12.32
C ARG A 198 -18.61 13.80 12.34
N ARG A 199 -19.68 13.93 11.56
CA ARG A 199 -20.52 15.15 11.47
C ARG A 199 -19.73 16.36 10.94
N HIS A 200 -19.01 16.15 9.85
CA HIS A 200 -18.24 17.20 9.17
C HIS A 200 -18.71 17.38 7.72
N LEU A 201 -18.58 18.62 7.25
CA LEU A 201 -18.78 19.02 5.86
C LEU A 201 -17.43 19.35 5.24
N TYR A 202 -17.26 19.00 3.98
CA TYR A 202 -16.09 19.34 3.18
C TYR A 202 -16.54 19.99 1.90
N TRP A 203 -16.01 21.15 1.57
CA TRP A 203 -16.29 21.79 0.28
C TRP A 203 -15.03 22.33 -0.36
N THR A 204 -15.08 22.43 -1.68
CA THR A 204 -13.97 22.91 -2.50
C THR A 204 -14.20 24.36 -2.90
N ASN A 205 -13.18 25.20 -2.74
CA ASN A 205 -13.12 26.51 -3.38
C ASN A 205 -12.33 26.40 -4.69
N CYS A 206 -13.00 26.56 -5.82
CA CYS A 206 -12.39 26.52 -7.14
C CYS A 206 -11.97 27.90 -7.67
N TYR A 207 -11.81 28.90 -6.80
CA TYR A 207 -11.35 30.22 -7.24
C TYR A 207 -9.83 30.21 -7.52
N PRO A 208 -9.34 30.71 -8.67
CA PRO A 208 -7.93 30.56 -9.07
C PRO A 208 -6.87 31.11 -8.10
N LYS A 209 -7.20 32.16 -7.33
CA LYS A 209 -6.23 32.83 -6.43
C LYS A 209 -6.24 32.31 -5.00
N THR A 210 -7.33 31.69 -4.57
CA THR A 210 -7.59 31.31 -3.17
C THR A 210 -8.08 29.86 -3.08
N SER A 211 -7.73 29.04 -4.08
CA SER A 211 -8.16 27.64 -4.16
C SER A 211 -7.82 26.90 -2.87
N ASN A 212 -8.81 26.26 -2.27
CA ASN A 212 -8.65 25.56 -1.00
C ASN A 212 -9.71 24.46 -0.82
N ILE A 213 -9.42 23.56 0.12
CA ILE A 213 -10.39 22.59 0.64
C ILE A 213 -10.74 23.04 2.05
N VAL A 214 -12.03 23.22 2.32
CA VAL A 214 -12.49 23.65 3.64
C VAL A 214 -13.18 22.49 4.33
N ARG A 215 -12.86 22.30 5.60
CA ARG A 215 -13.56 21.41 6.52
C ARG A 215 -14.32 22.24 7.54
N ALA A 216 -15.58 21.91 7.77
CA ALA A 216 -16.40 22.54 8.80
C ALA A 216 -17.27 21.53 9.56
N ALA A 217 -17.76 21.94 10.72
CA ALA A 217 -18.82 21.23 11.43
C ALA A 217 -20.18 21.40 10.71
N MET A 218 -21.16 20.55 11.02
CA MET A 218 -22.51 20.62 10.45
C MET A 218 -23.21 21.98 10.66
N ASN A 219 -22.83 22.74 11.70
CA ASN A 219 -23.37 24.07 11.98
C ASN A 219 -22.65 25.20 11.20
N GLY A 220 -21.72 24.86 10.30
CA GLY A 220 -20.97 25.82 9.48
C GLY A 220 -19.69 26.37 10.12
N THR A 221 -19.36 25.98 11.35
CA THR A 221 -18.10 26.40 12.00
C THR A 221 -16.92 25.80 11.24
N VAL A 222 -16.10 26.65 10.62
CA VAL A 222 -14.90 26.24 9.90
C VAL A 222 -13.87 25.70 10.89
N LEU A 223 -13.41 24.48 10.64
CA LEU A 223 -12.46 23.75 11.49
C LEU A 223 -11.05 23.75 10.90
N ASN A 224 -10.95 23.63 9.58
CA ASN A 224 -9.67 23.69 8.87
C ASN A 224 -9.87 24.27 7.45
N VAL A 225 -8.88 25.00 6.96
CA VAL A 225 -8.78 25.51 5.59
C VAL A 225 -7.43 25.08 5.04
N HIS A 226 -7.44 24.18 4.06
CA HIS A 226 -6.25 23.65 3.43
C HIS A 226 -5.99 24.32 2.09
N GLU A 227 -4.93 25.11 2.01
CA GLU A 227 -4.55 25.91 0.83
C GLU A 227 -3.30 25.37 0.12
N GLU A 228 -2.53 24.51 0.77
CA GLU A 228 -1.24 24.06 0.25
C GLU A 228 -1.41 23.07 -0.90
N GLN A 229 -0.78 23.36 -2.04
CA GLN A 229 -0.79 22.50 -3.24
C GLN A 229 -2.16 22.22 -3.87
N VAL A 230 -3.18 22.98 -3.49
CA VAL A 230 -4.54 22.90 -4.04
C VAL A 230 -4.73 23.95 -5.14
N TYR A 231 -5.23 23.55 -6.30
CA TYR A 231 -5.56 24.49 -7.37
C TYR A 231 -6.80 24.04 -8.16
N LEU A 232 -7.82 24.90 -8.18
CA LEU A 232 -9.13 24.65 -8.80
C LEU A 232 -9.74 23.27 -8.50
N PRO A 233 -9.87 22.88 -7.22
CA PRO A 233 -10.54 21.65 -6.83
C PRO A 233 -12.03 21.68 -7.23
N LYS A 234 -12.60 20.55 -7.65
CA LYS A 234 -14.02 20.43 -8.04
C LYS A 234 -14.76 19.36 -7.24
N GLY A 235 -15.08 18.21 -7.83
CA GLY A 235 -15.71 17.10 -7.12
C GLY A 235 -14.84 16.64 -5.97
N ILE A 236 -15.48 16.36 -4.83
CA ILE A 236 -14.86 15.84 -3.61
C ILE A 236 -15.77 14.76 -3.03
N THR A 237 -15.19 13.72 -2.46
CA THR A 237 -15.90 12.62 -1.82
C THR A 237 -15.13 12.08 -0.62
N VAL A 238 -15.85 11.46 0.32
CA VAL A 238 -15.30 10.89 1.56
C VAL A 238 -15.29 9.37 1.46
N ASP A 239 -14.15 8.76 1.73
CA ASP A 239 -14.03 7.32 2.01
C ASP A 239 -13.92 7.11 3.51
N HIS A 240 -15.04 6.73 4.13
CA HIS A 240 -15.08 6.50 5.56
C HIS A 240 -14.31 5.23 5.99
N TYR A 241 -13.94 4.29 5.10
CA TYR A 241 -13.15 3.11 5.47
C TYR A 241 -11.68 3.43 5.58
N ARG A 242 -11.15 4.10 4.56
CA ARG A 242 -9.74 4.52 4.53
C ARG A 242 -9.51 5.80 5.32
N ASN A 243 -10.58 6.40 5.87
CA ASN A 243 -10.57 7.71 6.54
C ASN A 243 -9.83 8.74 5.69
N ARG A 244 -10.23 8.84 4.42
CA ARG A 244 -9.58 9.68 3.43
C ARG A 244 -10.58 10.43 2.56
N LEU A 245 -10.21 11.65 2.20
CA LEU A 245 -10.85 12.45 1.17
C LEU A 245 -10.23 12.12 -0.19
N TYR A 246 -11.03 12.25 -1.24
CA TYR A 246 -10.59 12.20 -2.62
C TYR A 246 -11.24 13.34 -3.37
N TRP A 247 -10.47 14.05 -4.18
CA TRP A 247 -10.99 15.12 -5.01
C TRP A 247 -10.24 15.23 -6.32
N VAL A 248 -10.86 15.92 -7.28
CA VAL A 248 -10.26 16.19 -8.59
C VAL A 248 -9.83 17.64 -8.68
N GLU A 249 -8.65 17.87 -9.24
CA GLU A 249 -8.08 19.20 -9.42
C GLU A 249 -7.76 19.49 -10.88
N LYS A 250 -8.15 20.69 -11.35
CA LYS A 250 -7.64 21.24 -12.59
C LYS A 250 -6.34 21.98 -12.31
N LYS A 251 -5.20 21.47 -12.78
CA LYS A 251 -3.90 22.14 -12.64
C LYS A 251 -3.70 23.20 -13.74
N TYR A 252 -2.61 23.96 -13.63
CA TYR A 252 -2.22 24.93 -14.66
C TYR A 252 -2.02 24.27 -16.04
N GLY A 253 -2.47 24.96 -17.09
CA GLY A 253 -2.41 24.48 -18.46
C GLY A 253 -3.46 23.42 -18.73
N ARG A 254 -3.03 22.30 -19.32
CA ARG A 254 -3.90 21.17 -19.70
C ARG A 254 -3.79 19.98 -18.73
N ARG A 255 -3.18 20.19 -17.55
CA ARG A 255 -2.96 19.14 -16.56
C ARG A 255 -4.15 19.01 -15.62
N TYR A 256 -4.37 17.79 -15.14
CA TYR A 256 -5.27 17.50 -14.04
C TYR A 256 -4.62 16.51 -13.08
N THR A 257 -5.10 16.47 -11.84
CA THR A 257 -4.71 15.46 -10.87
C THR A 257 -5.91 14.91 -10.10
N ILE A 258 -5.74 13.68 -9.62
CA ILE A 258 -6.61 13.07 -8.62
C ILE A 258 -5.83 13.03 -7.31
N GLU A 259 -6.34 13.71 -6.30
CA GLU A 259 -5.67 13.91 -5.02
C GLU A 259 -6.41 13.14 -3.92
N SER A 260 -5.68 12.81 -2.86
CA SER A 260 -6.25 12.23 -1.65
C SER A 260 -5.53 12.71 -0.41
N ALA A 261 -6.27 13.03 0.65
CA ALA A 261 -5.71 13.35 1.97
C ALA A 261 -6.48 12.60 3.06
N ASP A 262 -5.94 12.60 4.28
CA ASP A 262 -6.73 12.19 5.45
C ASP A 262 -7.90 13.16 5.72
N LEU A 263 -8.77 12.82 6.67
CA LEU A 263 -9.93 13.65 7.03
C LEU A 263 -9.56 14.97 7.72
N GLU A 264 -8.30 15.12 8.15
CA GLU A 264 -7.76 16.37 8.69
C GLU A 264 -7.14 17.26 7.58
N VAL A 265 -7.03 16.74 6.36
CA VAL A 265 -6.43 17.35 5.17
C VAL A 265 -4.91 17.61 5.29
N ASN A 266 -4.16 16.75 6.00
CA ASN A 266 -2.72 16.90 6.20
C ASN A 266 -1.87 15.98 5.31
N ASP A 267 -2.18 14.67 5.24
CA ASP A 267 -1.42 13.67 4.46
C ASP A 267 -1.86 13.62 2.98
N GLN A 268 -1.74 14.77 2.28
CA GLN A 268 -2.08 14.89 0.87
C GLN A 268 -1.12 14.09 -0.02
N ARG A 269 -1.69 13.31 -0.95
CA ARG A 269 -0.99 12.47 -1.92
C ARG A 269 -1.68 12.59 -3.29
N THR A 270 -0.88 12.80 -4.32
CA THR A 270 -1.34 12.72 -5.70
C THR A 270 -1.38 11.27 -6.15
N LEU A 271 -2.55 10.78 -6.54
CA LEU A 271 -2.75 9.39 -6.98
C LEU A 271 -2.53 9.22 -8.48
N GLN A 272 -2.97 10.21 -9.27
CA GLN A 272 -2.81 10.22 -10.72
C GLN A 272 -2.60 11.65 -11.21
N THR A 273 -1.73 11.81 -12.21
CA THR A 273 -1.56 13.04 -12.98
C THR A 273 -1.80 12.72 -14.46
N GLY A 274 -2.50 13.59 -15.18
CA GLY A 274 -2.73 13.43 -16.61
C GLY A 274 -2.83 14.76 -17.36
N LEU A 275 -3.09 14.66 -18.67
CA LEU A 275 -3.17 15.78 -19.61
C LEU A 275 -4.45 15.71 -20.44
N ASP A 276 -4.90 16.86 -20.94
CA ASP A 276 -5.98 17.02 -21.93
C ASP A 276 -7.32 16.39 -21.48
N ARG A 277 -7.64 16.53 -20.18
CA ARG A 277 -8.92 16.12 -19.59
C ARG A 277 -9.45 17.20 -18.66
N LEU A 278 -10.75 17.18 -18.42
CA LEU A 278 -11.43 18.06 -17.48
C LEU A 278 -12.28 17.25 -16.50
N PRO A 279 -11.66 16.65 -15.47
CA PRO A 279 -12.40 16.01 -14.40
C PRO A 279 -13.43 16.96 -13.78
N ALA A 280 -14.64 16.48 -13.51
CA ALA A 280 -15.72 17.28 -12.95
C ALA A 280 -16.15 16.78 -11.58
N ASP A 281 -16.44 15.49 -11.48
CA ASP A 281 -16.93 14.84 -10.26
C ASP A 281 -16.20 13.53 -9.97
N ILE A 282 -16.31 13.04 -8.74
CA ILE A 282 -15.60 11.86 -8.25
C ILE A 282 -16.43 11.09 -7.21
N ALA A 283 -16.42 9.77 -7.34
CA ALA A 283 -17.04 8.85 -6.41
C ALA A 283 -16.09 7.70 -6.09
N VAL A 284 -16.25 7.12 -4.89
CA VAL A 284 -15.44 5.99 -4.43
C VAL A 284 -16.33 4.80 -4.10
N LYS A 285 -15.88 3.61 -4.46
CA LYS A 285 -16.54 2.35 -4.11
C LYS A 285 -15.50 1.27 -3.98
N ASN A 286 -15.55 0.47 -2.91
CA ASN A 286 -14.59 -0.61 -2.68
C ASN A 286 -13.14 -0.12 -2.73
N ASP A 287 -12.28 -0.76 -3.53
CA ASP A 287 -10.88 -0.38 -3.72
C ASP A 287 -10.66 0.55 -4.92
N TYR A 288 -11.73 1.09 -5.50
CA TYR A 288 -11.69 1.87 -6.74
C TYR A 288 -12.20 3.29 -6.56
N ILE A 289 -11.67 4.17 -7.40
CA ILE A 289 -12.06 5.57 -7.58
C ILE A 289 -12.62 5.70 -8.99
N TYR A 290 -13.71 6.44 -9.11
CA TYR A 290 -14.38 6.73 -10.37
C TYR A 290 -14.50 8.24 -10.52
N TRP A 291 -14.19 8.78 -11.70
CA TRP A 291 -14.37 10.20 -11.96
C TRP A 291 -14.88 10.44 -13.38
N THR A 292 -15.64 11.51 -13.52
CA THR A 292 -16.20 11.97 -14.80
C THR A 292 -15.23 12.92 -15.49
N ASP A 293 -15.08 12.80 -16.81
CA ASP A 293 -14.32 13.73 -17.65
C ASP A 293 -15.25 14.39 -18.67
N GLN A 294 -15.40 15.71 -18.55
CA GLN A 294 -16.25 16.52 -19.42
C GLN A 294 -15.59 16.91 -20.76
N GLU A 295 -14.27 16.75 -20.90
CA GLU A 295 -13.58 17.09 -22.16
C GLU A 295 -13.67 15.94 -23.16
N ASN A 296 -13.44 14.71 -22.71
CA ASN A 296 -13.44 13.51 -23.57
C ASN A 296 -14.74 12.70 -23.49
N ASN A 297 -15.67 13.11 -22.63
CA ASN A 297 -16.95 12.46 -22.40
C ASN A 297 -16.84 11.00 -21.94
N GLU A 298 -15.92 10.76 -21.01
CA GLU A 298 -15.62 9.44 -20.47
C GLU A 298 -15.79 9.39 -18.95
N ILE A 299 -15.99 8.19 -18.41
CA ILE A 299 -15.81 7.91 -16.98
C ILE A 299 -14.65 6.94 -16.85
N TYR A 300 -13.76 7.24 -15.91
CA TYR A 300 -12.60 6.43 -15.61
C TYR A 300 -12.77 5.69 -14.30
N GLU A 301 -12.12 4.54 -14.19
CA GLU A 301 -11.94 3.77 -12.97
C GLU A 301 -10.43 3.56 -12.74
N MET A 302 -9.98 3.72 -11.50
CA MET A 302 -8.63 3.32 -11.08
C MET A 302 -8.64 2.73 -9.68
N SER A 303 -7.65 1.90 -9.36
CA SER A 303 -7.42 1.47 -7.98
C SER A 303 -7.04 2.66 -7.10
N LYS A 304 -7.38 2.61 -5.81
CA LYS A 304 -6.97 3.61 -4.80
C LYS A 304 -5.47 3.62 -4.50
N GLU A 305 -4.70 2.71 -5.10
CA GLU A 305 -3.25 2.69 -5.02
C GLU A 305 -2.60 3.79 -5.89
N PRO A 306 -1.49 4.39 -5.44
CA PRO A 306 -0.84 5.47 -6.18
C PRO A 306 -0.30 4.97 -7.53
N ASN A 307 -0.43 5.79 -8.57
CA ASN A 307 0.00 5.50 -9.94
C ASN A 307 -0.59 4.23 -10.56
N ALA A 308 -1.75 3.78 -10.06
CA ALA A 308 -2.48 2.68 -10.67
C ALA A 308 -2.94 3.04 -12.11
N PRO A 309 -2.93 2.09 -13.05
CA PRO A 309 -3.45 2.35 -14.38
C PRO A 309 -4.96 2.60 -14.33
N SER A 310 -5.41 3.67 -14.98
CA SER A 310 -6.83 3.98 -15.14
C SER A 310 -7.43 3.28 -16.37
N ARG A 311 -8.65 2.76 -16.28
CA ARG A 311 -9.42 2.26 -17.42
C ARG A 311 -10.68 3.08 -17.66
N THR A 312 -11.10 3.22 -18.92
CA THR A 312 -12.40 3.82 -19.26
C THR A 312 -13.51 2.78 -19.02
N VAL A 313 -14.53 3.14 -18.26
CA VAL A 313 -15.71 2.28 -17.99
C VAL A 313 -16.96 2.73 -18.76
N TYR A 314 -17.01 4.00 -19.17
CA TYR A 314 -18.10 4.55 -19.97
C TYR A 314 -17.58 5.59 -20.96
N ARG A 315 -18.20 5.63 -22.14
CA ARG A 315 -18.02 6.65 -23.18
C ARG A 315 -19.41 7.08 -23.64
N GLY A 316 -19.69 8.37 -23.65
CA GLY A 316 -21.00 8.86 -24.08
C GLY A 316 -21.08 10.37 -24.15
N GLU A 317 -22.18 10.94 -23.69
CA GLU A 317 -22.48 12.36 -23.86
C GLU A 317 -22.29 13.11 -22.53
N HIS A 318 -21.18 13.85 -22.41
CA HIS A 318 -20.85 14.78 -21.31
C HIS A 318 -21.28 14.32 -19.90
N PRO A 319 -20.71 13.22 -19.36
CA PRO A 319 -20.96 12.81 -17.99
C PRO A 319 -20.46 13.91 -17.03
N SER A 320 -21.35 14.38 -16.15
CA SER A 320 -21.05 15.51 -15.25
C SER A 320 -20.83 15.03 -13.81
N ALA A 321 -21.88 14.52 -13.16
CA ALA A 321 -21.83 13.96 -11.81
C ALA A 321 -22.05 12.44 -11.80
N VAL A 322 -21.46 11.74 -10.83
CA VAL A 322 -21.53 10.28 -10.69
C VAL A 322 -21.86 9.88 -9.26
N ILE A 323 -22.86 9.01 -9.09
CA ILE A 323 -23.21 8.39 -7.81
C ILE A 323 -23.07 6.89 -7.94
N LEU A 324 -22.40 6.27 -6.97
CA LEU A 324 -22.22 4.83 -6.89
C LEU A 324 -23.08 4.31 -5.73
N ARG A 325 -24.08 3.50 -6.08
CA ARG A 325 -24.87 2.78 -5.09
C ARG A 325 -24.04 1.60 -4.60
N ALA A 326 -23.74 1.60 -3.31
CA ALA A 326 -23.13 0.45 -2.68
C ALA A 326 -23.68 0.20 -1.28
N ASN A 327 -24.83 0.80 -0.92
CA ASN A 327 -25.34 0.81 0.46
C ASN A 327 -24.18 1.15 1.40
N LEU A 328 -23.32 2.08 0.97
CA LEU A 328 -21.97 2.24 1.51
C LEU A 328 -22.09 2.57 2.98
N LEU A 329 -23.01 3.46 3.30
CA LEU A 329 -23.25 3.90 4.66
C LEU A 329 -23.92 2.80 5.49
N LEU A 330 -25.01 2.20 5.00
CA LEU A 330 -25.82 1.30 5.82
C LEU A 330 -25.25 -0.12 5.97
N GLU A 331 -24.82 -0.72 4.87
CA GLU A 331 -24.23 -2.05 4.91
C GLU A 331 -22.78 -1.96 5.31
N HIS A 332 -21.99 -1.24 4.50
CA HIS A 332 -20.56 -1.42 4.54
C HIS A 332 -19.89 -0.67 5.72
N GLN A 333 -20.43 0.46 6.22
CA GLN A 333 -19.85 1.18 7.38
C GLN A 333 -20.18 0.58 8.75
N ARG A 334 -21.01 -0.46 8.85
CA ARG A 334 -21.48 -0.94 10.15
C ARG A 334 -20.38 -1.55 11.04
N ASN A 335 -19.32 -2.10 10.46
CA ASN A 335 -18.15 -2.57 11.22
C ASN A 335 -17.09 -1.47 11.44
N ASN A 336 -17.32 -0.26 10.93
CA ASN A 336 -16.46 0.88 11.22
C ASN A 336 -16.84 1.47 12.60
N PRO A 337 -15.96 1.42 13.61
CA PRO A 337 -16.27 1.89 14.95
C PRO A 337 -16.64 3.38 14.99
N ASP A 338 -16.10 4.17 14.06
CA ASP A 338 -16.38 5.61 13.95
C ASP A 338 -17.79 5.89 13.42
N CYS A 339 -18.34 4.98 12.61
CA CYS A 339 -19.65 5.13 11.98
C CYS A 339 -20.77 4.35 12.67
N ARG A 340 -20.43 3.33 13.48
CA ARG A 340 -21.38 2.36 14.04
C ARG A 340 -22.59 3.03 14.71
N SER A 341 -22.36 4.04 15.56
CA SER A 341 -23.44 4.73 16.29
C SER A 341 -24.37 5.52 15.35
N VAL A 342 -23.83 6.13 14.31
CA VAL A 342 -24.58 6.89 13.32
C VAL A 342 -25.41 5.94 12.45
N VAL A 343 -24.79 4.85 11.98
CA VAL A 343 -25.47 3.82 11.19
C VAL A 343 -26.62 3.19 11.99
N ASP A 344 -26.39 2.81 13.26
CA ASP A 344 -27.43 2.22 14.12
C ASP A 344 -28.64 3.17 14.27
N ARG A 345 -28.40 4.48 14.42
CA ARG A 345 -29.47 5.50 14.49
C ARG A 345 -30.20 5.69 13.16
N ILE A 346 -29.50 5.66 12.03
CA ILE A 346 -30.14 5.75 10.70
C ILE A 346 -31.07 4.55 10.50
N LEU A 347 -30.60 3.35 10.86
CA LEU A 347 -31.38 2.12 10.76
C LEU A 347 -32.62 2.17 11.67
N GLU A 348 -32.48 2.68 12.90
CA GLU A 348 -33.60 2.89 13.81
C GLU A 348 -34.63 3.88 13.23
N ASN A 349 -34.16 5.04 12.74
CA ASN A 349 -35.03 6.06 12.11
C ASN A 349 -35.80 5.48 10.92
N MET A 350 -35.12 4.70 10.07
CA MET A 350 -35.72 4.03 8.92
C MET A 350 -36.80 3.03 9.33
N GLN A 351 -36.56 2.23 10.38
CA GLN A 351 -37.55 1.28 10.90
C GLN A 351 -38.76 1.98 11.54
N ASN A 352 -38.55 3.16 12.12
CA ASN A 352 -39.63 3.97 12.69
C ASN A 352 -40.44 4.72 11.61
N SER A 353 -39.87 4.95 10.42
CA SER A 353 -40.51 5.68 9.33
C SER A 353 -41.27 4.79 8.33
N LYS A 354 -41.70 3.59 8.73
CA LYS A 354 -42.42 2.66 7.84
C LYS A 354 -43.67 3.30 7.23
N PRO A 355 -43.86 3.26 5.89
CA PRO A 355 -45.06 3.76 5.26
C PRO A 355 -46.32 3.04 5.76
N ALA A 356 -47.44 3.77 5.90
CA ALA A 356 -48.72 3.19 6.32
C ALA A 356 -49.19 2.05 5.41
N SER A 357 -48.89 2.11 4.10
CA SER A 357 -49.19 1.04 3.14
C SER A 357 -48.45 -0.25 3.46
N VAL A 358 -47.18 -0.15 3.89
CA VAL A 358 -46.38 -1.32 4.30
C VAL A 358 -46.92 -1.91 5.59
N LEU A 359 -47.24 -1.07 6.58
CA LEU A 359 -47.87 -1.52 7.82
C LEU A 359 -49.20 -2.26 7.56
N GLN A 360 -50.01 -1.79 6.60
CA GLN A 360 -51.25 -2.44 6.17
C GLN A 360 -50.99 -3.77 5.44
N GLN A 361 -50.02 -3.84 4.54
CA GLN A 361 -49.63 -5.07 3.84
C GLN A 361 -49.11 -6.14 4.81
N GLU A 362 -48.30 -5.74 5.81
CA GLU A 362 -47.84 -6.60 6.90
C GLU A 362 -49.04 -7.16 7.70
N THR A 363 -50.07 -6.35 7.95
CA THR A 363 -51.28 -6.82 8.66
C THR A 363 -52.11 -7.80 7.82
N GLN A 364 -52.17 -7.59 6.50
CA GLN A 364 -53.00 -8.38 5.59
C GLN A 364 -52.30 -9.65 5.09
N GLN A 365 -51.01 -9.86 5.36
CA GLN A 365 -50.18 -10.96 4.82
C GLN A 365 -50.27 -11.14 3.29
N GLN A 366 -50.67 -10.08 2.56
CA GLN A 366 -51.00 -10.15 1.12
C GLN A 366 -49.88 -9.64 0.20
N GLY A 367 -48.71 -9.31 0.72
CA GLY A 367 -47.52 -8.95 -0.06
C GLY A 367 -46.44 -10.01 0.04
N GLN A 368 -45.69 -10.23 -1.05
CA GLN A 368 -44.43 -10.96 -1.02
C GLN A 368 -43.45 -10.18 -0.13
N LEU A 369 -43.45 -10.47 1.17
CA LEU A 369 -42.59 -9.80 2.12
C LEU A 369 -41.14 -10.21 1.80
N THR A 370 -40.28 -9.26 1.44
CA THR A 370 -38.86 -9.52 1.29
C THR A 370 -38.34 -10.08 2.62
N VAL A 371 -37.82 -11.32 2.60
CA VAL A 371 -37.27 -11.96 3.80
C VAL A 371 -35.75 -11.85 3.77
N CYS A 372 -35.18 -11.15 4.75
CA CYS A 372 -33.74 -11.05 4.92
C CYS A 372 -33.25 -12.15 5.87
N LEU A 373 -32.26 -12.91 5.42
CA LEU A 373 -31.64 -13.99 6.20
C LEU A 373 -30.54 -13.44 7.11
N ASN A 374 -30.00 -14.28 7.99
CA ASN A 374 -28.85 -13.98 8.86
C ASN A 374 -28.98 -12.65 9.65
N ASN A 375 -30.17 -12.38 10.19
CA ASN A 375 -30.51 -11.14 10.91
C ASN A 375 -30.30 -9.86 10.08
N GLY A 376 -30.44 -9.95 8.74
CA GLY A 376 -30.54 -8.79 7.88
C GLY A 376 -31.82 -8.00 8.17
N THR A 377 -31.77 -6.69 7.97
CA THR A 377 -32.92 -5.79 8.17
C THR A 377 -33.53 -5.43 6.81
N VAL A 378 -34.85 -5.45 6.71
CA VAL A 378 -35.54 -5.05 5.49
C VAL A 378 -35.58 -3.52 5.41
N ASN A 379 -35.10 -2.95 4.32
CA ASN A 379 -35.44 -1.58 3.97
C ASN A 379 -36.80 -1.59 3.25
N HIS A 380 -37.83 -1.12 3.94
CA HIS A 380 -39.21 -1.10 3.45
C HIS A 380 -39.48 -0.10 2.31
N HIS A 381 -38.57 0.85 2.06
CA HIS A 381 -38.74 1.83 0.99
C HIS A 381 -38.23 1.29 -0.35
N THR A 382 -37.12 0.56 -0.32
CA THR A 382 -36.48 -0.02 -1.51
C THR A 382 -36.80 -1.51 -1.68
N ASN A 383 -37.44 -2.15 -0.70
CA ASN A 383 -37.67 -3.60 -0.62
C ASN A 383 -36.39 -4.44 -0.70
N THR A 384 -35.25 -3.89 -0.27
CA THR A 384 -33.94 -4.55 -0.26
C THR A 384 -33.53 -4.98 1.15
N CYS A 385 -32.64 -5.96 1.24
CA CYS A 385 -32.06 -6.38 2.52
C CYS A 385 -30.77 -5.64 2.82
N LEU A 386 -30.65 -5.19 4.07
CA LEU A 386 -29.42 -4.62 4.63
C LEU A 386 -28.76 -5.68 5.50
N CYS A 387 -27.58 -6.12 5.10
CA CYS A 387 -26.91 -7.25 5.71
C CYS A 387 -26.06 -6.89 6.94
N GLN A 388 -25.94 -7.84 7.85
CA GLN A 388 -24.93 -7.79 8.90
C GLN A 388 -23.53 -7.86 8.27
N PRO A 389 -22.48 -7.25 8.86
CA PRO A 389 -21.15 -7.17 8.25
C PRO A 389 -20.51 -8.48 7.76
N ALA A 390 -20.86 -9.62 8.36
CA ALA A 390 -20.34 -10.92 7.99
C ALA A 390 -21.11 -11.60 6.84
N PHE A 391 -22.18 -10.98 6.36
CA PHE A 391 -23.07 -11.55 5.35
C PHE A 391 -23.26 -10.60 4.17
N GLY A 392 -23.52 -11.16 3.00
CA GLY A 392 -23.85 -10.43 1.79
C GLY A 392 -24.85 -11.20 0.93
N GLY A 393 -25.06 -10.73 -0.30
CA GLY A 393 -26.12 -11.25 -1.18
C GLY A 393 -27.40 -10.44 -1.05
N LYS A 394 -28.34 -10.65 -1.99
CA LYS A 394 -29.57 -9.84 -2.07
C LYS A 394 -30.49 -10.05 -0.86
N LEU A 395 -30.41 -11.21 -0.23
CA LEU A 395 -31.19 -11.60 0.94
C LEU A 395 -30.29 -11.89 2.15
N CYS A 396 -29.03 -11.45 2.13
CA CYS A 396 -28.03 -11.71 3.16
C CYS A 396 -27.72 -13.19 3.38
N GLU A 397 -27.87 -14.01 2.34
CA GLU A 397 -27.70 -15.46 2.35
C GLU A 397 -26.24 -15.93 2.31
N ILE A 398 -25.32 -15.07 1.86
CA ILE A 398 -23.91 -15.40 1.65
C ILE A 398 -23.13 -15.07 2.91
N ASP A 399 -22.56 -16.06 3.58
CA ASP A 399 -21.55 -15.84 4.62
C ASP A 399 -20.20 -15.50 3.94
N LEU A 400 -19.68 -14.29 4.20
CA LEU A 400 -18.46 -13.79 3.58
C LEU A 400 -17.18 -14.47 4.11
N CYS A 401 -17.25 -15.07 5.30
CA CYS A 401 -16.12 -15.79 5.91
C CYS A 401 -16.12 -17.28 5.59
N ASN A 402 -17.27 -17.85 5.23
CA ASN A 402 -17.38 -19.26 4.89
C ASN A 402 -16.46 -19.64 3.71
N ASN A 403 -15.54 -20.59 3.95
CA ASN A 403 -14.50 -21.01 3.00
C ASN A 403 -13.63 -19.87 2.44
N TYR A 404 -13.63 -18.67 3.07
CA TYR A 404 -12.78 -17.58 2.61
C TYR A 404 -11.32 -17.85 2.96
N CYS A 405 -11.03 -18.16 4.23
CA CYS A 405 -9.70 -18.53 4.69
C CYS A 405 -9.48 -20.03 4.55
N ALA A 406 -8.38 -20.42 3.88
CA ALA A 406 -8.01 -21.83 3.74
C ALA A 406 -7.45 -22.39 5.05
N GLN A 407 -6.54 -21.66 5.70
CA GLN A 407 -5.89 -22.06 6.95
C GLN A 407 -5.75 -20.89 7.92
N GLY A 408 -6.64 -20.79 8.90
CA GLY A 408 -6.63 -19.74 9.90
C GLY A 408 -8.04 -19.26 10.25
N SER A 409 -8.11 -18.15 10.98
CA SER A 409 -9.38 -17.58 11.44
C SER A 409 -9.82 -16.42 10.55
N CYS A 410 -11.06 -16.46 10.05
CA CYS A 410 -11.64 -15.34 9.31
C CYS A 410 -12.20 -14.29 10.28
N ARG A 411 -11.93 -13.01 9.99
CA ARG A 411 -12.54 -11.87 10.64
C ARG A 411 -12.97 -10.83 9.61
N ILE A 412 -14.03 -10.09 9.90
CA ILE A 412 -14.49 -9.00 9.03
C ILE A 412 -13.74 -7.71 9.41
N GLY A 413 -13.10 -7.08 8.43
CA GLY A 413 -12.41 -5.79 8.56
C GLY A 413 -13.38 -4.61 8.63
N ARG A 414 -12.84 -3.41 8.93
CA ARG A 414 -13.65 -2.17 9.02
C ARG A 414 -14.39 -1.81 7.72
N ASP A 415 -13.91 -2.34 6.61
CA ASP A 415 -14.42 -2.26 5.24
C ASP A 415 -15.49 -3.32 4.91
N ASN A 416 -15.97 -4.06 5.92
CA ASN A 416 -16.82 -5.24 5.77
C ASN A 416 -16.23 -6.33 4.86
N ARG A 417 -14.91 -6.33 4.66
CA ARG A 417 -14.23 -7.36 3.86
C ARG A 417 -13.68 -8.45 4.77
N PRO A 418 -13.81 -9.73 4.37
CA PRO A 418 -13.18 -10.81 5.11
C PRO A 418 -11.66 -10.69 5.02
N ARG A 419 -10.98 -10.90 6.16
CA ARG A 419 -9.53 -10.94 6.29
C ARG A 419 -9.16 -12.18 7.09
N CYS A 420 -8.09 -12.84 6.67
CA CYS A 420 -7.61 -14.03 7.35
C CYS A 420 -6.50 -13.70 8.34
N ASP A 421 -6.62 -14.24 9.54
CA ASP A 421 -5.50 -14.38 10.47
C ASP A 421 -4.90 -15.76 10.26
N CYS A 422 -3.75 -15.81 9.58
CA CYS A 422 -3.15 -17.06 9.11
C CYS A 422 -2.51 -17.84 10.24
N ASP A 423 -2.68 -19.16 10.19
CA ASP A 423 -1.85 -20.06 10.98
C ASP A 423 -0.37 -19.84 10.68
N ARG A 424 0.51 -20.01 11.69
CA ARG A 424 1.95 -19.68 11.60
C ARG A 424 2.71 -20.27 10.39
N ARG A 425 2.20 -21.36 9.81
CA ARG A 425 2.80 -22.07 8.66
C ARG A 425 2.32 -21.57 7.30
N TYR A 426 1.29 -20.74 7.25
CA TYR A 426 0.66 -20.28 6.03
C TYR A 426 0.75 -18.76 5.89
N GLU A 427 0.71 -18.28 4.64
CA GLU A 427 0.73 -16.88 4.26
C GLU A 427 -0.19 -16.63 3.04
N GLY A 428 -0.35 -15.36 2.68
CA GLY A 428 -1.26 -14.92 1.62
C GLY A 428 -2.60 -14.44 2.17
N ASP A 429 -3.35 -13.71 1.34
CA ASP A 429 -4.61 -13.07 1.75
C ASP A 429 -5.68 -14.07 2.23
N ARG A 430 -5.58 -15.32 1.75
CA ARG A 430 -6.45 -16.45 2.11
C ARG A 430 -5.75 -17.55 2.88
N CYS A 431 -4.49 -17.33 3.27
CA CYS A 431 -3.65 -18.32 3.97
C CYS A 431 -3.56 -19.67 3.25
N ASP A 432 -3.48 -19.64 1.92
CA ASP A 432 -3.47 -20.80 1.04
C ASP A 432 -2.06 -21.23 0.62
N ARG A 433 -1.04 -20.41 0.91
CA ARG A 433 0.35 -20.71 0.59
C ARG A 433 1.11 -21.11 1.83
N ASN A 434 1.86 -22.21 1.78
CA ASN A 434 2.75 -22.58 2.86
C ASN A 434 3.98 -21.65 2.82
N ARG A 435 4.33 -21.09 3.98
CA ARG A 435 5.48 -20.18 4.14
C ARG A 435 6.83 -20.80 3.77
N CYS A 436 6.92 -22.13 3.73
CA CYS A 436 8.11 -22.86 3.30
C CYS A 436 8.18 -23.11 1.79
N ASP A 437 7.09 -22.94 1.04
CA ASP A 437 7.08 -23.22 -0.39
C ASP A 437 7.98 -22.23 -1.14
N GLY A 438 9.00 -22.76 -1.81
CA GLY A 438 10.00 -21.96 -2.54
C GLY A 438 10.90 -21.09 -1.64
N PHE A 439 10.77 -21.16 -0.32
CA PHE A 439 11.61 -20.37 0.59
C PHE A 439 13.04 -20.91 0.61
N CYS A 440 13.25 -22.18 0.94
CA CYS A 440 14.58 -22.80 0.91
C CYS A 440 14.96 -23.25 -0.50
N LEU A 441 16.18 -22.91 -0.93
CA LEU A 441 16.72 -23.23 -2.24
C LEU A 441 17.63 -24.47 -2.16
N ASN A 442 18.00 -25.03 -3.32
CA ASN A 442 18.97 -26.11 -3.46
C ASN A 442 18.71 -27.36 -2.59
N GLY A 443 17.43 -27.67 -2.32
CA GLY A 443 17.04 -28.80 -1.48
C GLY A 443 17.15 -28.55 0.02
N GLY A 444 17.30 -27.29 0.46
CA GLY A 444 17.31 -26.92 1.87
C GLY A 444 16.00 -27.29 2.58
N ARG A 445 16.10 -27.79 3.81
CA ARG A 445 14.92 -28.19 4.60
C ARG A 445 14.41 -27.02 5.44
N CYS A 446 13.16 -26.61 5.20
CA CYS A 446 12.53 -25.53 5.96
C CYS A 446 12.01 -26.02 7.32
N GLN A 447 12.27 -25.25 8.38
CA GLN A 447 11.75 -25.48 9.74
C GLN A 447 11.22 -24.16 10.34
N PHE A 448 10.21 -24.26 11.22
CA PHE A 448 9.73 -23.13 12.01
C PHE A 448 10.35 -23.18 13.39
N SER A 449 10.88 -22.06 13.88
CA SER A 449 11.42 -21.99 15.24
C SER A 449 10.30 -22.23 16.27
N ASN A 450 10.46 -23.25 17.11
CA ASN A 450 9.56 -23.45 18.24
C ASN A 450 9.82 -22.34 19.25
N GLY A 451 8.92 -21.36 19.31
CA GLY A 451 9.02 -20.17 20.15
C GLY A 451 9.51 -20.51 21.56
N THR A 452 10.78 -20.25 21.81
CA THR A 452 11.33 -20.22 23.17
C THR A 452 10.88 -18.90 23.77
N ALA A 453 10.16 -18.99 24.89
CA ALA A 453 9.56 -17.86 25.57
C ALA A 453 10.63 -16.79 25.89
N GLY A 454 10.49 -15.59 25.31
CA GLY A 454 11.34 -14.45 25.64
C GLY A 454 11.76 -13.52 24.51
N ARG A 455 11.23 -13.67 23.28
CA ARG A 455 11.55 -12.77 22.15
C ARG A 455 10.33 -12.01 21.66
N THR A 456 10.56 -10.78 21.23
CA THR A 456 9.56 -9.78 20.85
C THR A 456 8.70 -10.26 19.69
N GLU A 457 7.48 -9.72 19.58
CA GLU A 457 6.46 -10.13 18.60
C GLU A 457 6.95 -10.11 17.14
N GLU A 458 7.95 -9.30 16.81
CA GLU A 458 8.55 -9.20 15.48
C GLU A 458 9.43 -10.41 15.11
N GLU A 459 9.99 -11.14 16.08
CA GLU A 459 10.84 -12.33 15.82
C GLU A 459 10.09 -13.66 15.89
N MET A 460 8.83 -13.67 16.36
CA MET A 460 8.08 -14.87 16.77
C MET A 460 7.55 -15.73 15.59
N GLY A 461 8.08 -15.54 14.39
CA GLY A 461 7.62 -16.24 13.19
C GLY A 461 8.68 -16.56 12.16
N ASP A 462 9.98 -16.47 12.50
CA ASP A 462 11.02 -16.67 11.49
C ASP A 462 11.24 -18.15 11.15
N ARG A 463 11.23 -18.43 9.85
CA ARG A 463 11.38 -19.76 9.26
C ARG A 463 12.84 -19.92 8.86
N THR A 464 13.47 -21.04 9.18
CA THR A 464 14.91 -21.25 8.97
C THR A 464 15.13 -22.39 7.99
N CYS A 465 16.12 -22.25 7.10
CA CYS A 465 16.54 -23.31 6.19
C CYS A 465 17.75 -24.07 6.73
N LEU A 466 17.67 -25.40 6.73
CA LEU A 466 18.79 -26.28 7.03
C LEU A 466 19.46 -26.71 5.73
N CYS A 467 20.72 -26.32 5.54
CA CYS A 467 21.48 -26.55 4.30
C CYS A 467 22.43 -27.76 4.35
N GLU A 468 22.42 -28.53 5.44
CA GLU A 468 23.46 -29.50 5.79
C GLU A 468 23.75 -30.56 4.72
N SER A 469 22.74 -31.03 4.00
CA SER A 469 22.87 -32.07 2.97
C SER A 469 22.91 -31.51 1.54
N THR A 470 23.05 -30.20 1.36
CA THR A 470 22.89 -29.55 0.04
C THR A 470 24.22 -29.17 -0.61
N GLY A 471 25.29 -28.96 0.17
CA GLY A 471 26.52 -28.33 -0.32
C GLY A 471 26.43 -26.81 -0.50
N TYR A 472 25.35 -26.19 -0.02
CA TYR A 472 25.11 -24.75 -0.03
C TYR A 472 25.05 -24.17 1.40
N SER A 473 25.12 -22.85 1.49
CA SER A 473 25.13 -22.03 2.70
C SER A 473 24.30 -20.76 2.46
N GLY A 474 24.10 -19.94 3.50
CA GLY A 474 23.20 -18.78 3.47
C GLY A 474 21.85 -19.04 4.14
N ALA A 475 21.05 -17.99 4.33
CA ALA A 475 19.78 -18.06 5.07
C ALA A 475 18.73 -18.94 4.35
N ARG A 476 18.86 -19.06 3.03
CA ARG A 476 17.99 -19.84 2.15
C ARG A 476 18.75 -20.92 1.37
N CYS A 477 19.99 -21.24 1.77
CA CYS A 477 20.87 -22.18 1.06
C CYS A 477 21.19 -21.74 -0.39
N GLU A 478 21.32 -20.44 -0.61
CA GLU A 478 21.53 -19.84 -1.93
C GLU A 478 23.01 -19.84 -2.38
N ASN A 479 23.96 -19.88 -1.44
CA ASN A 479 25.38 -19.73 -1.74
C ASN A 479 26.08 -21.10 -1.78
N PRO A 480 26.69 -21.51 -2.90
CA PRO A 480 27.46 -22.74 -2.92
C PRO A 480 28.62 -22.65 -1.92
N ILE A 481 28.82 -23.68 -1.10
CA ILE A 481 29.96 -23.72 -0.16
C ILE A 481 31.29 -23.68 -0.93
N CYS A 482 31.33 -24.39 -2.06
CA CYS A 482 32.44 -24.36 -3.01
C CYS A 482 32.09 -23.49 -4.22
N GLY A 483 32.18 -22.16 -4.04
CA GLY A 483 32.08 -21.20 -5.14
C GLY A 483 33.23 -21.38 -6.15
N THR A 484 33.02 -20.93 -7.39
CA THR A 484 34.02 -20.99 -8.48
C THR A 484 35.27 -20.17 -8.17
N ASP A 485 35.17 -19.22 -7.24
CA ASP A 485 36.21 -18.32 -6.76
C ASP A 485 36.77 -18.74 -5.38
N TYR A 486 36.27 -19.80 -4.76
CA TYR A 486 36.78 -20.21 -3.44
C TYR A 486 38.23 -20.70 -3.54
N CYS A 487 38.53 -21.63 -4.45
CA CYS A 487 39.89 -22.08 -4.72
C CYS A 487 40.44 -21.39 -5.97
N TYR A 488 41.58 -20.69 -5.86
CA TYR A 488 42.16 -20.01 -7.02
C TYR A 488 42.76 -21.00 -8.03
N ASN A 489 43.63 -21.90 -7.55
CA ASN A 489 44.32 -22.89 -8.38
C ASN A 489 44.14 -24.32 -7.83
N GLY A 490 42.90 -24.71 -7.57
CA GLY A 490 42.60 -26.01 -6.99
C GLY A 490 41.15 -26.44 -7.19
N GLU A 491 40.86 -27.68 -6.83
CA GLU A 491 39.49 -28.21 -6.78
C GLU A 491 38.95 -28.08 -5.35
N CYS A 492 37.79 -27.45 -5.19
CA CYS A 492 37.15 -27.29 -3.89
C CYS A 492 36.37 -28.56 -3.52
N TYR A 493 36.49 -28.99 -2.26
CA TYR A 493 35.70 -30.07 -1.67
C TYR A 493 35.27 -29.70 -0.23
N VAL A 494 34.24 -30.37 0.29
CA VAL A 494 33.67 -30.08 1.62
C VAL A 494 33.89 -31.27 2.54
N GLU A 495 34.49 -31.04 3.72
CA GLU A 495 34.63 -32.05 4.79
C GLU A 495 33.41 -32.08 5.73
N GLU A 496 33.29 -33.12 6.58
CA GLU A 496 32.21 -33.31 7.57
C GLU A 496 31.97 -32.08 8.48
N GLY A 497 32.98 -31.24 8.69
CA GLY A 497 32.89 -30.00 9.47
C GLY A 497 32.37 -28.76 8.73
N LYS A 498 31.83 -28.90 7.51
CA LYS A 498 31.29 -27.80 6.68
C LYS A 498 32.29 -26.71 6.26
N ARG A 499 33.59 -26.95 6.42
CA ARG A 499 34.62 -26.05 5.89
C ARG A 499 34.98 -26.45 4.46
N PRO A 500 34.89 -25.54 3.48
CA PRO A 500 35.45 -25.77 2.16
C PRO A 500 36.98 -25.90 2.27
N LYS A 501 37.54 -26.90 1.60
CA LYS A 501 38.98 -27.12 1.47
C LYS A 501 39.35 -27.20 0.00
N CYS A 502 40.57 -26.80 -0.32
CA CYS A 502 41.08 -26.83 -1.68
C CYS A 502 42.12 -27.93 -1.85
N ARG A 503 41.95 -28.79 -2.87
CA ARG A 503 43.01 -29.64 -3.38
C ARG A 503 43.76 -28.88 -4.47
N CYS A 504 44.96 -28.41 -4.16
CA CYS A 504 45.73 -27.58 -5.09
C CYS A 504 46.20 -28.37 -6.32
N LYS A 505 46.16 -27.70 -7.47
CA LYS A 505 46.82 -28.17 -8.70
C LYS A 505 48.33 -28.22 -8.49
N ALA A 506 49.01 -29.02 -9.29
CA ALA A 506 50.47 -29.17 -9.21
C ALA A 506 51.18 -27.80 -9.22
N GLY A 507 52.07 -27.59 -8.26
CA GLY A 507 52.83 -26.35 -8.12
C GLY A 507 52.15 -25.21 -7.36
N TYR A 508 50.96 -25.41 -6.77
CA TYR A 508 50.32 -24.41 -5.90
C TYR A 508 50.17 -24.91 -4.46
N ARG A 509 50.17 -23.99 -3.50
CA ARG A 509 49.99 -24.22 -2.05
C ARG A 509 49.17 -23.09 -1.40
N GLY A 510 48.81 -23.27 -0.13
CA GLY A 510 47.92 -22.38 0.63
C GLY A 510 46.55 -23.00 0.89
N GLU A 511 45.79 -22.43 1.83
CA GLU A 511 44.44 -22.91 2.18
C GLU A 511 43.46 -22.78 1.00
N ARG A 512 43.68 -21.77 0.13
CA ARG A 512 42.87 -21.50 -1.07
C ARG A 512 43.66 -21.68 -2.37
N CYS A 513 44.84 -22.30 -2.31
CA CYS A 513 45.76 -22.50 -3.45
C CYS A 513 46.15 -21.20 -4.15
N GLU A 514 46.31 -20.13 -3.38
CA GLU A 514 46.62 -18.77 -3.82
C GLU A 514 48.10 -18.56 -4.12
N GLU A 515 48.99 -19.39 -3.55
CA GLU A 515 50.44 -19.19 -3.64
C GLU A 515 51.09 -20.25 -4.53
N TYR A 516 51.96 -19.83 -5.45
CA TYR A 516 52.78 -20.75 -6.21
C TYR A 516 53.84 -21.39 -5.31
N SER A 517 54.00 -22.72 -5.35
CA SER A 517 54.83 -23.50 -4.43
C SER A 517 56.28 -23.03 -4.37
N CYS A 518 56.86 -22.54 -5.47
CA CYS A 518 58.22 -22.03 -5.52
C CYS A 518 58.37 -20.55 -5.11
N ASN A 519 57.27 -19.81 -4.96
CA ASN A 519 57.32 -18.42 -4.55
C ASN A 519 57.86 -18.34 -3.11
N ASN A 520 59.01 -17.69 -2.93
CA ASN A 520 59.74 -17.55 -1.66
C ASN A 520 59.99 -18.87 -0.89
N TYR A 521 59.95 -20.02 -1.57
CA TYR A 521 60.21 -21.30 -0.91
C TYR A 521 61.70 -21.50 -0.68
N CYS A 522 62.50 -21.34 -1.73
CA CYS A 522 63.96 -21.36 -1.67
C CYS A 522 64.47 -20.00 -1.21
N LEU A 523 65.22 -20.00 -0.11
CA LEU A 523 65.83 -18.82 0.49
C LEU A 523 67.23 -18.60 -0.11
N ASN A 524 67.82 -17.43 0.17
CA ASN A 524 69.20 -17.11 -0.22
C ASN A 524 69.50 -17.27 -1.73
N GLY A 525 68.49 -17.08 -2.58
CA GLY A 525 68.63 -17.17 -4.04
C GLY A 525 68.67 -18.60 -4.59
N GLY A 526 68.29 -19.61 -3.80
CA GLY A 526 68.20 -20.99 -4.30
C GLY A 526 67.23 -21.13 -5.48
N HIS A 527 67.60 -21.93 -6.49
CA HIS A 527 66.75 -22.18 -7.64
C HIS A 527 65.70 -23.23 -7.27
N CYS A 528 64.41 -22.93 -7.51
CA CYS A 528 63.33 -23.83 -7.16
C CYS A 528 62.85 -24.63 -8.38
N THR A 529 62.83 -25.95 -8.26
CA THR A 529 62.31 -26.87 -9.26
C THR A 529 61.15 -27.68 -8.70
N LEU A 530 60.11 -27.94 -9.50
CA LEU A 530 59.00 -28.83 -9.15
C LEU A 530 59.18 -30.15 -9.91
N GLY A 531 59.29 -31.26 -9.18
CA GLY A 531 59.40 -32.59 -9.79
C GLY A 531 58.12 -32.99 -10.56
N ASN A 532 58.27 -33.79 -11.62
CA ASN A 532 57.16 -34.19 -12.49
C ASN A 532 56.06 -35.01 -11.79
N GLU A 533 56.39 -35.73 -10.71
CA GLU A 533 55.47 -36.62 -9.98
C GLU A 533 55.17 -36.15 -8.55
N THR A 534 56.14 -35.48 -7.93
CA THR A 534 56.02 -34.94 -6.56
C THR A 534 55.96 -33.44 -6.62
N THR A 535 54.81 -32.86 -6.27
CA THR A 535 54.55 -31.41 -6.19
C THR A 535 55.32 -30.70 -5.07
N VAL A 536 56.33 -31.37 -4.50
CA VAL A 536 57.20 -30.85 -3.45
C VAL A 536 58.29 -30.02 -4.13
N PRO A 537 58.38 -28.71 -3.85
CA PRO A 537 59.46 -27.87 -4.38
C PRO A 537 60.81 -28.33 -3.83
N GLU A 538 61.77 -28.53 -4.73
CA GLU A 538 63.15 -28.83 -4.40
C GLU A 538 64.00 -27.58 -4.68
N CYS A 539 64.88 -27.25 -3.73
CA CYS A 539 65.76 -26.10 -3.82
C CYS A 539 67.18 -26.53 -4.15
N GLU A 540 67.69 -26.04 -5.27
CA GLU A 540 69.11 -26.10 -5.59
C GLU A 540 69.82 -24.90 -4.94
N CYS A 541 70.63 -25.18 -3.93
CA CYS A 541 71.36 -24.17 -3.18
C CYS A 541 72.70 -23.84 -3.85
N GLY A 542 73.11 -22.57 -3.78
CA GLY A 542 74.47 -22.18 -4.14
C GLY A 542 75.49 -22.73 -3.13
N GLU A 543 76.77 -22.76 -3.50
CA GLU A 543 77.85 -23.38 -2.70
C GLU A 543 77.97 -22.86 -1.25
N GLU A 544 77.48 -21.64 -1.00
CA GLU A 544 77.49 -20.97 0.31
C GLU A 544 76.34 -21.42 1.23
N PHE A 545 75.30 -22.07 0.70
CA PHE A 545 74.07 -22.41 1.41
C PHE A 545 73.73 -23.90 1.31
N ALA A 546 73.10 -24.43 2.36
CA ALA A 546 72.64 -25.81 2.48
C ALA A 546 71.28 -25.86 3.20
N GLY A 547 70.65 -27.03 3.22
CA GLY A 547 69.29 -27.23 3.76
C GLY A 547 68.23 -27.34 2.67
N GLN A 548 67.04 -27.84 3.02
CA GLN A 548 65.95 -28.09 2.05
C GLN A 548 65.44 -26.81 1.39
N ARG A 549 65.63 -25.65 2.04
CA ARG A 549 65.24 -24.34 1.54
C ARG A 549 66.43 -23.40 1.42
N CYS A 550 67.66 -23.94 1.45
CA CYS A 550 68.90 -23.16 1.45
C CYS A 550 69.01 -22.17 2.63
N GLU A 551 68.41 -22.52 3.77
CA GLU A 551 68.34 -21.67 4.95
C GLU A 551 69.64 -21.64 5.77
N ILE A 552 70.53 -22.61 5.58
CA ILE A 552 71.75 -22.80 6.36
C ILE A 552 72.93 -22.23 5.58
N ALA A 553 73.72 -21.34 6.16
CA ALA A 553 75.00 -20.97 5.57
C ALA A 553 76.04 -22.07 5.86
N VAL A 554 76.69 -22.62 4.83
CA VAL A 554 77.65 -23.74 4.94
C VAL A 554 78.80 -23.42 5.91
N ARG A 555 79.19 -22.14 6.03
CA ARG A 555 80.17 -21.69 7.03
C ARG A 555 79.81 -22.00 8.50
N LEU A 556 78.52 -22.20 8.81
CA LEU A 556 78.08 -22.64 10.15
C LEU A 556 78.34 -24.13 10.36
N CYS A 557 78.34 -24.93 9.29
CA CYS A 557 78.64 -26.36 9.33
C CYS A 557 80.10 -26.64 9.67
N SER A 558 81.03 -25.79 9.22
CA SER A 558 82.46 -25.94 9.56
C SER A 558 82.77 -25.73 11.04
N THR A 559 81.91 -25.03 11.78
CA THR A 559 82.16 -24.71 13.20
C THR A 559 81.85 -25.88 14.12
N TYR A 560 80.92 -26.76 13.75
CA TYR A 560 80.50 -27.92 14.53
C TYR A 560 80.96 -29.25 13.90
N ASN A 561 82.12 -29.21 13.22
CA ASN A 561 82.63 -30.33 12.42
C ASN A 561 83.06 -31.56 13.26
N GLU A 562 83.14 -31.42 14.58
CA GLU A 562 83.44 -32.54 15.49
C GLU A 562 82.20 -33.35 15.90
N ASP A 563 80.99 -32.89 15.56
CA ASP A 563 79.76 -33.60 15.88
C ASP A 563 79.23 -34.38 14.65
N PRO A 564 79.31 -35.73 14.64
CA PRO A 564 78.86 -36.53 13.49
C PRO A 564 77.38 -36.30 13.14
N GLN A 565 76.56 -35.84 14.09
CA GLN A 565 75.16 -35.49 13.83
C GLN A 565 75.00 -34.23 12.97
N TRP A 566 75.88 -33.24 13.11
CA TRP A 566 75.86 -32.01 12.31
C TRP A 566 76.32 -32.25 10.87
N GLN A 567 77.31 -33.13 10.67
CA GLN A 567 77.79 -33.50 9.35
C GLN A 567 76.69 -34.13 8.48
N GLN A 568 75.88 -35.03 9.06
CA GLN A 568 74.75 -35.63 8.34
C GLN A 568 73.66 -34.62 7.95
N TYR A 569 73.49 -33.56 8.73
CA TYR A 569 72.52 -32.50 8.44
C TYR A 569 73.02 -31.55 7.34
N CYS A 570 74.28 -31.14 7.41
CA CYS A 570 74.91 -30.26 6.43
C CYS A 570 75.08 -30.92 5.05
N LEU A 571 75.19 -32.24 5.00
CA LEU A 571 75.22 -33.03 3.77
C LEU A 571 73.81 -33.39 3.23
N GLY A 572 72.73 -32.92 3.89
CA GLY A 572 71.35 -33.18 3.47
C GLY A 572 70.89 -34.63 3.62
N ILE A 573 71.63 -35.47 4.36
CA ILE A 573 71.38 -36.91 4.47
C ILE A 573 70.29 -37.22 5.50
N SER A 574 70.15 -36.40 6.55
CA SER A 574 69.13 -36.57 7.59
C SER A 574 67.99 -35.54 7.47
N LYS A 575 66.75 -36.03 7.47
CA LYS A 575 65.52 -35.23 7.31
C LYS A 575 64.95 -34.66 8.62
N THR A 576 65.50 -35.08 9.76
CA THR A 576 64.94 -34.75 11.07
C THR A 576 66.09 -34.47 12.03
N LEU A 577 66.26 -33.21 12.41
CA LEU A 577 67.06 -32.87 13.57
C LEU A 577 66.33 -33.56 14.74
N PRO A 578 66.99 -34.40 15.56
CA PRO A 578 66.38 -34.76 16.82
C PRO A 578 66.03 -33.45 17.53
N LEU A 579 64.78 -33.29 17.96
CA LEU A 579 64.36 -32.21 18.83
C LEU A 579 65.31 -32.24 20.04
N MET A 580 66.36 -31.43 20.02
CA MET A 580 67.03 -31.03 21.24
C MET A 580 66.05 -30.10 21.93
N GLU A 581 65.17 -30.71 22.73
CA GLU A 581 64.56 -30.02 23.84
C GLU A 581 65.72 -29.36 24.61
N PRO A 582 65.68 -28.04 24.84
CA PRO A 582 66.71 -27.41 25.64
C PRO A 582 66.62 -28.05 27.02
N LYS A 583 67.55 -28.96 27.33
CA LYS A 583 67.80 -29.40 28.69
C LYS A 583 68.42 -28.22 29.42
N VAL A 584 67.58 -27.25 29.76
CA VAL A 584 67.89 -26.26 30.78
C VAL A 584 67.93 -27.05 32.08
N THR A 585 69.08 -27.66 32.35
CA THR A 585 69.45 -28.14 33.67
C THR A 585 69.50 -26.92 34.56
N TYR A 586 68.35 -26.58 35.16
CA TYR A 586 68.27 -25.63 36.25
C TYR A 586 69.16 -26.15 37.37
N CYS A 587 70.34 -25.56 37.52
CA CYS A 587 71.06 -25.57 38.79
C CYS A 587 70.13 -24.95 39.84
N LYS A 588 69.48 -25.80 40.63
CA LYS A 588 68.47 -25.40 41.61
C LYS A 588 69.04 -24.64 42.81
N GLU A 589 70.34 -24.32 42.81
CA GLU A 589 70.97 -23.49 43.84
C GLU A 589 71.85 -22.39 43.24
N SER A 590 71.22 -21.51 42.47
CA SER A 590 71.70 -20.13 42.30
C SER A 590 70.55 -19.25 41.80
N PHE A 591 69.51 -19.09 42.63
CA PHE A 591 68.49 -18.06 42.43
C PHE A 591 69.16 -16.69 42.55
N ASN A 592 69.69 -16.20 41.42
CA ASN A 592 70.43 -14.95 41.34
C ASN A 592 69.44 -13.78 41.52
N ARG A 593 69.40 -13.26 42.76
CA ARG A 593 68.66 -12.05 43.18
C ARG A 593 68.74 -10.91 42.16
N THR A 594 69.85 -10.81 41.44
CA THR A 594 70.11 -9.80 40.41
C THR A 594 69.05 -9.78 39.31
N VAL A 595 68.59 -10.93 38.80
CA VAL A 595 67.63 -10.98 37.67
C VAL A 595 66.25 -10.49 38.08
N VAL A 596 65.83 -10.82 39.31
CA VAL A 596 64.56 -10.35 39.87
C VAL A 596 64.61 -8.84 40.08
N TYR A 597 65.70 -8.32 40.65
CA TYR A 597 65.83 -6.88 40.84
C TYR A 597 65.91 -6.12 39.52
N THR A 598 66.61 -6.61 38.50
CA THR A 598 66.65 -5.95 37.19
C THR A 598 65.28 -5.94 36.52
N SER A 599 64.55 -7.05 36.57
CA SER A 599 63.20 -7.14 36.00
C SER A 599 62.22 -6.18 36.68
N LEU A 600 62.27 -6.09 38.01
CA LEU A 600 61.43 -5.18 38.79
C LEU A 600 61.78 -3.70 38.53
N CYS A 601 63.06 -3.37 38.35
CA CYS A 601 63.47 -2.02 37.96
C CYS A 601 62.98 -1.65 36.56
N PHE A 602 62.99 -2.58 35.60
CA PHE A 602 62.49 -2.34 34.24
C PHE A 602 60.96 -2.11 34.23
N THR A 603 60.19 -2.90 34.97
CA THR A 603 58.73 -2.75 35.00
C THR A 603 58.30 -1.44 35.68
N VAL A 604 58.96 -1.04 36.77
CA VAL A 604 58.70 0.24 37.44
C VAL A 604 59.08 1.42 36.55
N SER A 605 60.22 1.35 35.86
CA SER A 605 60.65 2.40 34.92
C SER A 605 59.68 2.54 33.74
N PHE A 606 59.21 1.41 33.19
CA PHE A 606 58.23 1.42 32.10
C PHE A 606 56.89 2.02 32.54
N ALA A 607 56.39 1.66 33.72
CA ALA A 607 55.14 2.20 34.26
C ALA A 607 55.21 3.72 34.50
N LEU A 608 56.34 4.22 35.03
CA LEU A 608 56.57 5.65 35.21
C LEU A 608 56.60 6.39 33.87
N LEU A 609 57.27 5.83 32.86
CA LEU A 609 57.36 6.44 31.53
C LEU A 609 55.97 6.50 30.86
N LEU A 610 55.17 5.44 31.00
CA LEU A 610 53.80 5.40 30.50
C LEU A 610 52.90 6.43 31.20
N ALA A 611 53.05 6.60 32.52
CA ALA A 611 52.34 7.64 33.27
C ALA A 611 52.71 9.05 32.79
N VAL A 612 53.99 9.33 32.55
CA VAL A 612 54.47 10.61 31.99
C VAL A 612 53.88 10.85 30.60
N VAL A 613 53.90 9.85 29.72
CA VAL A 613 53.31 9.96 28.37
C VAL A 613 51.81 10.27 28.44
N LEU A 614 51.08 9.65 29.37
CA LEU A 614 49.65 9.92 29.55
C LEU A 614 49.38 11.34 30.08
N VAL A 615 50.23 11.86 30.97
CA VAL A 615 50.14 13.24 31.47
C VAL A 615 50.45 14.24 30.36
N VAL A 616 51.54 14.03 29.60
CA VAL A 616 51.90 14.89 28.47
C VAL A 616 50.82 14.85 27.38
N SER A 617 50.29 13.67 27.05
CA SER A 617 49.16 13.50 26.12
C SER A 617 47.93 14.28 26.56
N ARG A 618 47.63 14.31 27.86
CA ARG A 618 46.54 15.14 28.39
C ARG A 618 46.83 16.63 28.29
N MET A 619 48.05 17.07 28.57
CA MET A 619 48.43 18.48 28.48
C MET A 619 48.52 18.99 27.04
N MET A 620 48.89 18.12 26.09
CA MET A 620 49.03 18.49 24.68
C MET A 620 47.74 18.40 23.87
N LYS A 621 46.60 17.98 24.45
CA LYS A 621 45.31 18.05 23.74
C LYS A 621 44.82 19.50 23.73
N PRO A 622 44.86 20.22 22.58
CA PRO A 622 44.39 21.60 22.53
C PRO A 622 42.88 21.67 22.83
N PRO A 623 42.42 22.67 23.60
CA PRO A 623 41.00 22.82 23.91
C PRO A 623 40.19 23.07 22.63
N ARG A 624 39.15 22.25 22.44
CA ARG A 624 38.35 22.16 21.20
C ARG A 624 37.77 23.53 20.79
N PRO A 625 38.05 24.05 19.58
CA PRO A 625 37.46 25.29 19.11
C PRO A 625 36.01 25.09 18.67
N ARG A 626 35.10 25.96 19.14
CA ARG A 626 33.70 26.03 18.70
C ARG A 626 33.62 26.75 17.35
N ILE A 627 33.50 25.99 16.26
CA ILE A 627 33.38 26.55 14.90
C ILE A 627 31.91 26.55 14.48
N THR A 628 31.31 27.75 14.39
CA THR A 628 30.00 28.02 13.79
C THR A 628 30.17 28.16 12.27
N LYS A 629 29.93 27.10 11.50
CA LYS A 629 30.11 27.10 10.05
C LYS A 629 28.97 27.87 9.35
N LYS A 630 29.30 29.03 8.75
CA LYS A 630 28.50 29.65 7.67
C LYS A 630 28.95 29.05 6.35
N MET A 631 28.00 28.51 5.59
CA MET A 631 28.24 27.84 4.31
C MET A 631 28.42 28.90 3.22
N VAL A 632 29.59 28.92 2.58
CA VAL A 632 29.85 29.69 1.36
C VAL A 632 30.04 28.67 0.24
N VAL A 633 29.17 28.76 -0.77
CA VAL A 633 29.14 27.91 -1.95
C VAL A 633 30.09 28.52 -2.98
N THR A 634 31.10 27.76 -3.40
CA THR A 634 32.00 28.14 -4.50
C THR A 634 31.99 27.08 -5.61
N PRO A 635 32.12 27.49 -6.88
CA PRO A 635 31.74 26.68 -8.04
C PRO A 635 32.87 25.77 -8.52
N MET A 636 32.46 24.65 -9.10
CA MET A 636 33.30 23.60 -9.68
C MET A 636 34.03 24.07 -10.94
N THR A 637 35.36 23.98 -10.96
CA THR A 637 36.14 23.80 -12.20
C THR A 637 37.51 23.21 -11.87
N SER A 638 37.77 21.97 -12.28
CA SER A 638 38.89 21.58 -13.16
C SER A 638 39.13 20.07 -13.08
N ARG A 639 38.94 19.44 -14.23
CA ARG A 639 38.92 18.01 -14.53
C ARG A 639 40.34 17.51 -14.86
N PRO A 640 40.79 16.36 -14.34
CA PRO A 640 41.85 15.56 -14.98
C PRO A 640 41.25 14.36 -15.73
N PRO A 641 41.93 13.83 -16.76
CA PRO A 641 41.32 12.95 -17.76
C PRO A 641 41.53 11.46 -17.48
N THR A 642 40.75 10.68 -18.24
CA THR A 642 40.86 9.26 -18.57
C THR A 642 40.00 8.26 -17.78
N THR A 643 39.08 7.67 -18.56
CA THR A 643 38.35 6.41 -18.39
C THR A 643 37.43 6.27 -17.18
N GLN A 644 36.28 6.94 -17.23
CA GLN A 644 35.12 6.47 -16.48
C GLN A 644 33.85 6.72 -17.29
N CYS A 645 33.05 5.67 -17.44
CA CYS A 645 31.81 5.62 -18.20
C CYS A 645 30.86 6.76 -17.81
N GLU A 646 30.52 7.60 -18.78
CA GLU A 646 29.60 8.71 -18.66
C GLU A 646 28.17 8.17 -18.75
N ILE A 647 27.51 8.02 -17.59
CA ILE A 647 26.06 7.80 -17.52
C ILE A 647 25.40 9.17 -17.43
N THR A 648 24.85 9.62 -18.56
CA THR A 648 24.02 10.83 -18.61
C THR A 648 22.66 10.56 -17.96
N ILE A 649 22.22 11.49 -17.12
CA ILE A 649 21.03 11.41 -16.25
C ILE A 649 19.73 11.06 -17.00
N GLU A 650 19.67 11.24 -18.32
CA GLU A 650 18.45 10.96 -19.10
C GLU A 650 18.13 9.46 -19.29
N ASN A 651 19.07 8.53 -19.02
CA ASN A 651 18.78 7.10 -19.17
C ASN A 651 18.49 6.35 -17.85
N CYS A 652 18.48 7.02 -16.70
CA CYS A 652 18.18 6.35 -15.41
C CYS A 652 16.67 6.13 -15.17
N CYS A 653 15.78 6.74 -15.96
CA CYS A 653 14.35 6.73 -15.64
C CYS A 653 13.55 5.60 -16.30
N ASN A 654 14.20 4.59 -16.91
CA ASN A 654 13.49 3.48 -17.55
C ASN A 654 13.97 2.08 -17.14
N MET A 655 14.27 1.89 -15.85
CA MET A 655 14.42 0.56 -15.26
C MET A 655 13.61 0.44 -13.97
N ASN A 656 12.48 -0.26 -14.07
CA ASN A 656 11.71 -0.76 -12.93
C ASN A 656 12.51 -1.87 -12.23
N VAL A 657 13.47 -1.53 -11.37
CA VAL A 657 13.89 -2.26 -10.15
C VAL A 657 14.91 -1.35 -9.45
N CYS A 658 14.46 -0.58 -8.47
CA CYS A 658 15.35 0.09 -7.50
C CYS A 658 14.90 -0.34 -6.09
N GLU A 659 15.41 -1.48 -5.62
CA GLU A 659 15.24 -1.93 -4.21
C GLU A 659 16.29 -1.27 -3.29
N THR A 660 16.42 0.06 -3.35
CA THR A 660 17.14 0.83 -2.33
C THR A 660 16.23 1.96 -1.86
N PRO A 661 15.66 1.88 -0.64
CA PRO A 661 14.80 2.94 -0.12
C PRO A 661 15.61 4.23 0.06
N CYS A 662 15.13 5.31 -0.55
CA CYS A 662 15.68 6.65 -0.38
C CYS A 662 15.46 7.12 1.06
N PHE A 663 16.53 7.24 1.83
CA PHE A 663 16.49 7.70 3.23
C PHE A 663 16.33 9.22 3.30
N ASP A 664 15.19 9.70 3.82
CA ASP A 664 14.94 11.12 4.06
C ASP A 664 15.71 11.60 5.31
N THR A 665 16.66 12.49 5.09
CA THR A 665 17.59 13.04 6.10
C THR A 665 16.93 13.93 7.18
N LYS A 666 15.61 14.18 7.12
CA LYS A 666 14.94 15.04 8.10
C LYS A 666 14.77 14.43 9.49
N LEU A 667 14.93 13.12 9.68
CA LEU A 667 14.77 12.49 11.00
C LEU A 667 16.02 12.57 11.91
N LEU A 668 17.16 13.05 11.42
CA LEU A 668 18.42 13.08 12.18
C LEU A 668 18.55 14.19 13.24
N LYS A 669 17.51 14.97 13.51
CA LYS A 669 17.60 16.06 14.51
C LYS A 669 17.23 15.71 15.95
N LYS A 670 16.79 14.48 16.26
CA LYS A 670 16.32 14.18 17.64
C LYS A 670 16.74 12.87 18.30
N SER A 671 17.53 11.97 17.69
CA SER A 671 17.95 10.75 18.40
C SER A 671 19.23 10.93 19.22
N LYS A 672 19.16 10.44 20.46
CA LYS A 672 20.24 10.47 21.45
C LYS A 672 21.34 9.47 21.08
N LYS A 673 22.50 9.65 21.73
CA LYS A 673 23.81 9.10 21.42
C LYS A 673 23.92 7.55 21.34
N GLU A 674 22.93 6.81 21.83
CA GLU A 674 22.95 5.35 21.91
C GLU A 674 22.58 4.70 20.56
N ASP A 675 21.67 5.30 19.78
CA ASP A 675 21.26 4.77 18.47
C ASP A 675 22.38 4.80 17.42
N LYS A 676 23.39 5.64 17.64
CA LYS A 676 24.51 5.79 16.69
C LYS A 676 25.48 4.60 16.72
N GLN A 677 25.49 3.82 17.80
CA GLN A 677 26.34 2.63 17.89
C GLN A 677 25.69 1.42 17.22
N PHE A 678 24.36 1.33 17.24
CA PHE A 678 23.60 0.31 16.53
C PHE A 678 23.74 0.44 14.99
N LEU A 679 23.75 1.66 14.47
CA LEU A 679 23.85 1.89 13.02
C LEU A 679 25.25 1.65 12.41
N LEU A 680 26.29 1.51 13.23
CA LEU A 680 27.63 1.20 12.73
C LEU A 680 27.84 -0.31 12.54
N GLU A 681 27.09 -1.16 13.23
CA GLU A 681 27.12 -2.61 13.00
C GLU A 681 26.43 -2.97 11.67
N ASP A 682 25.35 -2.28 11.28
CA ASP A 682 24.65 -2.53 10.01
C ASP A 682 25.42 -2.09 8.76
N ILE A 683 26.42 -1.21 8.88
CA ILE A 683 27.23 -0.77 7.73
C ILE A 683 28.32 -1.79 7.37
N GLU A 684 28.73 -2.66 8.30
CA GLU A 684 29.73 -3.70 7.99
C GLU A 684 29.12 -4.89 7.24
N ASP A 685 27.80 -5.12 7.32
CA ASP A 685 27.17 -6.30 6.70
C ASP A 685 26.66 -6.08 5.25
N VAL A 686 26.59 -4.83 4.76
CA VAL A 686 26.08 -4.53 3.40
C VAL A 686 27.21 -4.37 2.36
N GLY A 687 28.49 -4.54 2.76
CA GLY A 687 29.65 -4.40 1.86
C GLY A 687 29.85 -5.53 0.83
N GLY A 688 29.02 -6.58 0.83
CA GLY A 688 29.27 -7.85 0.13
C GLY A 688 28.46 -8.10 -1.15
N SER A 689 28.29 -7.13 -2.07
CA SER A 689 27.72 -7.46 -3.39
C SER A 689 28.15 -6.49 -4.50
N TYR A 690 29.43 -6.54 -4.89
CA TYR A 690 29.86 -6.03 -6.20
C TYR A 690 30.14 -7.22 -7.13
N ARG A 691 29.08 -7.74 -7.77
CA ARG A 691 29.21 -8.65 -8.91
C ARG A 691 29.80 -7.88 -10.10
N LYS A 692 31.08 -8.11 -10.39
CA LYS A 692 31.71 -7.72 -11.67
C LYS A 692 31.02 -8.49 -12.80
N LEU A 693 30.36 -7.77 -13.70
CA LEU A 693 29.79 -8.33 -14.93
C LEU A 693 30.91 -8.85 -15.83
N PRO A 694 30.72 -10.01 -16.52
CA PRO A 694 31.77 -10.64 -17.31
C PRO A 694 32.04 -9.86 -18.60
N ASN A 695 33.31 -9.55 -18.84
CA ASN A 695 33.80 -8.92 -20.06
C ASN A 695 33.42 -9.74 -21.30
N CYS A 696 32.83 -9.04 -22.27
CA CYS A 696 32.50 -9.52 -23.60
C CYS A 696 33.74 -10.06 -24.32
N GLY A 697 33.56 -11.19 -24.99
CA GLY A 697 34.61 -11.95 -25.66
C GLY A 697 35.33 -11.15 -26.75
N ASP A 698 36.65 -11.16 -26.66
CA ASP A 698 37.54 -10.78 -27.75
C ASP A 698 37.46 -11.86 -28.84
N GLY A 699 36.98 -11.44 -30.01
CA GLY A 699 36.94 -12.23 -31.22
C GLY A 699 38.35 -12.62 -31.65
N THR A 700 38.51 -13.91 -31.91
CA THR A 700 39.67 -14.53 -32.52
C THR A 700 39.98 -13.89 -33.88
N ALA A 701 40.99 -13.02 -33.91
CA ALA A 701 41.65 -12.61 -35.14
C ALA A 701 42.77 -13.61 -35.46
N GLU A 702 42.43 -14.68 -36.18
CA GLU A 702 43.39 -15.47 -36.94
C GLU A 702 43.98 -14.58 -38.05
N ARG A 703 45.27 -14.27 -37.97
CA ARG A 703 46.06 -13.86 -39.14
C ARG A 703 47.49 -14.37 -38.99
N LYS A 704 47.93 -14.97 -40.10
CA LYS A 704 49.31 -15.35 -40.45
C LYS A 704 50.37 -14.39 -39.95
#